data_AF-A0A962H650-F1
#
_entry.id   AF-A0A962H650-F1
#
_cell.length_a   1.000
_cell.length_b   1.000
_cell.length_c   1.000
_cell.angle_alpha   90.00
_cell.angle_beta   90.00
_cell.angle_gamma   90.00
#
_symmetry.space_group_name_H-M   'P 1'
#
loop_
_entity.id
_entity.type
_entity.pdbx_description
1 polymer ?
#
loop_
_entity_poly.entity_id
_entity_poly.type
_entity_poly.pdbx_seq_one_letter_code
_entity_poly.pdbx_strand_id
1 'polypeptide(L)'
;MRLLGMLFLWLVVGIPAHGQSAKPADLQAWSDWVMKDAEFTVCPVRYNVQTSNERDHFCRVPGTLQLQLDADRGRFQISWQVIAAGYVGLPGSEDAWPVAVTVDGQPTAVMVGDRGPQVWLEPGFRRMAGELSWAQRPQSLALPEGVARLEVTLDGQQLAAPELRRSRLWLGNAEVVASEADALRVEVYRRLRDDLPLTLSTWINLSVSGKARELVLGPILPAGFVGSEVNGSLTSRLESDGRLRVQLTPGSHWLEIGARALEAADSVNRGPKPAENWPEQEVWSFSPGAVRGPVDASGGEPVDPATAGVPEQWQSLPAYLLLPDQVLSIDRPPLSLEAIAANHLSLERQLWLDFDASGWTAIDNLGGQMNQGWRLDALAELDLQRANSGGEALLLTASTLHPDAVGVEWRAKSVSLQATARLPGGASLPVSGWSEVVDQANLTVNLPPGYQLLAAPGADRANSAWISRWRLGDVFLLCLGGLMAWRLGGGVLAAVTVGYLLLSFDHAKAPMMSVLMILLVLLLARWAEGYRIGIWLRRFAYLAALALAWVALPYAASQLSLALHPQLERYSVASSGGFNQATSQVIGGSYAGRGRHYDNYSPVQEEGFDAPAALAEPAPQESGVVMSDDQELDQVTVTGSRVQSVRPAAPPVKMAKQQVLNRLDPKAVVQAGSAEPQW
;
A
#
# COMPACT_ATOMS: atom_id res chain seq x y z
N MET A 1 -60.02 13.08 -4.82
CA MET A 1 -58.99 12.44 -3.96
C MET A 1 -58.99 10.89 -3.96
N ARG A 2 -59.84 10.16 -4.71
CA ARG A 2 -59.76 8.68 -4.77
C ARG A 2 -58.85 8.09 -5.87
N LEU A 3 -58.47 8.88 -6.88
CA LEU A 3 -57.59 8.44 -7.98
C LEU A 3 -56.08 8.55 -7.66
N LEU A 4 -55.68 9.42 -6.73
CA LEU A 4 -54.26 9.63 -6.41
C LEU A 4 -53.67 8.52 -5.51
N GLY A 5 -54.49 7.92 -4.63
CA GLY A 5 -54.07 6.80 -3.78
C GLY A 5 -53.90 5.47 -4.52
N MET A 6 -54.52 5.32 -5.70
CA MET A 6 -54.46 4.08 -6.48
C MET A 6 -53.18 3.99 -7.32
N LEU A 7 -52.61 5.14 -7.71
CA LEU A 7 -51.32 5.21 -8.41
C LEU A 7 -50.13 4.86 -7.51
N PHE A 8 -50.21 5.18 -6.21
CA PHE A 8 -49.13 4.92 -5.25
C PHE A 8 -49.06 3.45 -4.80
N LEU A 9 -50.15 2.68 -4.94
CA LEU A 9 -50.20 1.26 -4.59
C LEU A 9 -49.62 0.36 -5.70
N TRP A 10 -49.55 0.85 -6.94
CA TRP A 10 -48.95 0.12 -8.08
C TRP A 10 -47.44 0.29 -8.21
N LEU A 11 -46.82 1.15 -7.38
CA LEU A 11 -45.39 1.48 -7.42
C LEU A 11 -44.56 0.72 -6.36
N VAL A 12 -45.18 -0.18 -5.59
CA VAL A 12 -44.53 -0.88 -4.45
C VAL A 12 -44.43 -2.41 -4.64
N VAL A 13 -45.09 -2.99 -5.66
CA VAL A 13 -44.98 -4.43 -5.98
C VAL A 13 -44.26 -4.62 -7.31
N GLY A 14 -42.94 -4.37 -7.27
CA GLY A 14 -42.05 -4.39 -8.43
C GLY A 14 -40.63 -4.78 -8.07
N ILE A 15 -40.44 -5.70 -7.11
CA ILE A 15 -39.13 -6.34 -6.88
C ILE A 15 -38.99 -7.41 -7.97
N PRO A 16 -38.06 -7.28 -8.94
CA PRO A 16 -37.73 -8.38 -9.82
C PRO A 16 -37.05 -9.47 -8.98
N ALA A 17 -37.76 -10.57 -8.75
CA ALA A 17 -37.12 -11.81 -8.40
C ALA A 17 -36.04 -12.07 -9.47
N HIS A 18 -34.78 -12.18 -9.04
CA HIS A 18 -33.66 -12.47 -9.94
C HIS A 18 -33.77 -13.92 -10.40
N GLY A 19 -34.65 -14.15 -11.38
CA GLY A 19 -34.68 -15.40 -12.12
C GLY A 19 -33.32 -15.58 -12.80
N GLN A 20 -32.72 -16.75 -12.62
CA GLN A 20 -31.48 -17.12 -13.30
C GLN A 20 -31.66 -16.87 -14.80
N SER A 21 -30.69 -16.18 -15.39
CA SER A 21 -30.67 -15.85 -16.82
C SER A 21 -30.88 -17.13 -17.63
N ALA A 22 -31.94 -17.19 -18.43
CA ALA A 22 -32.22 -18.35 -19.26
C ALA A 22 -31.01 -18.62 -20.19
N LYS A 23 -30.43 -19.82 -20.09
CA LYS A 23 -29.27 -20.21 -20.91
C LYS A 23 -29.65 -20.10 -22.40
N PRO A 24 -28.89 -19.37 -23.24
CA PRO A 24 -29.13 -19.29 -24.68
C PRO A 24 -29.24 -20.69 -25.30
N ALA A 25 -30.17 -20.88 -26.23
CA ALA A 25 -30.47 -22.19 -26.82
C ALA A 25 -29.21 -22.85 -27.43
N ASP A 26 -28.40 -22.07 -28.14
CA ASP A 26 -27.17 -22.52 -28.80
C ASP A 26 -26.11 -23.06 -27.83
N LEU A 27 -26.16 -22.63 -26.56
CA LEU A 27 -25.25 -23.07 -25.50
C LEU A 27 -25.79 -24.27 -24.68
N GLN A 28 -27.04 -24.70 -24.89
CA GLN A 28 -27.60 -25.85 -24.17
C GLN A 28 -26.87 -27.15 -24.52
N ALA A 29 -26.57 -27.37 -25.81
CA ALA A 29 -25.86 -28.55 -26.30
C ALA A 29 -24.42 -28.68 -25.74
N TRP A 30 -23.81 -27.58 -25.31
CA TRP A 30 -22.46 -27.54 -24.73
C TRP A 30 -22.46 -27.65 -23.20
N SER A 31 -23.64 -27.60 -22.55
CA SER A 31 -23.70 -27.44 -21.10
C SER A 31 -23.09 -28.62 -20.34
N ASP A 32 -23.33 -29.86 -20.75
CA ASP A 32 -22.72 -31.04 -20.12
C ASP A 32 -21.18 -31.08 -20.32
N TRP A 33 -20.67 -30.58 -21.44
CA TRP A 33 -19.24 -30.49 -21.70
C TRP A 33 -18.55 -29.40 -20.87
N VAL A 34 -19.19 -28.23 -20.72
CA VAL A 34 -18.70 -27.12 -19.87
C VAL A 34 -18.75 -27.48 -18.38
N MET A 35 -19.73 -28.28 -17.98
CA MET A 35 -19.91 -28.73 -16.59
C MET A 35 -19.04 -29.94 -16.22
N LYS A 36 -18.26 -30.48 -17.17
CA LYS A 36 -17.38 -31.61 -16.93
C LYS A 36 -16.33 -31.26 -15.87
N ASP A 37 -16.15 -32.17 -14.90
CA ASP A 37 -15.28 -31.99 -13.72
C ASP A 37 -15.73 -30.82 -12.80
N ALA A 38 -16.93 -30.26 -13.03
CA ALA A 38 -17.56 -29.18 -12.29
C ALA A 38 -19.04 -29.50 -11.91
N GLU A 39 -19.45 -30.76 -12.04
CA GLU A 39 -20.81 -31.25 -11.78
C GLU A 39 -21.24 -31.00 -10.33
N PHE A 40 -20.28 -30.88 -9.41
CA PHE A 40 -20.52 -30.57 -8.01
C PHE A 40 -21.13 -29.19 -7.76
N THR A 41 -21.08 -28.27 -8.73
CA THR A 41 -21.59 -26.90 -8.57
C THR A 41 -23.11 -26.81 -8.42
N VAL A 42 -23.87 -27.86 -8.78
CA VAL A 42 -25.31 -27.95 -8.49
C VAL A 42 -25.62 -28.41 -7.06
N CYS A 43 -24.63 -28.91 -6.33
CA CYS A 43 -24.79 -29.39 -4.96
C CYS A 43 -24.79 -28.23 -3.94
N PRO A 44 -25.54 -28.31 -2.83
CA PRO A 44 -25.51 -27.29 -1.78
C PRO A 44 -24.11 -27.06 -1.21
N VAL A 45 -23.72 -25.80 -1.04
CA VAL A 45 -22.43 -25.40 -0.45
C VAL A 45 -22.40 -25.65 1.07
N ARG A 46 -21.21 -25.96 1.59
CA ARG A 46 -20.94 -25.94 3.04
C ARG A 46 -20.87 -24.49 3.54
N TYR A 47 -21.21 -24.29 4.81
CA TYR A 47 -21.16 -22.96 5.43
C TYR A 47 -19.71 -22.52 5.66
N ASN A 48 -19.40 -21.26 5.32
CA ASN A 48 -18.12 -20.58 5.59
C ASN A 48 -16.86 -21.24 4.97
N VAL A 49 -16.97 -21.79 3.76
CA VAL A 49 -15.83 -22.26 2.95
C VAL A 49 -15.83 -21.60 1.57
N GLN A 50 -14.68 -21.61 0.88
CA GLN A 50 -14.58 -21.17 -0.51
C GLN A 50 -15.27 -22.19 -1.43
N THR A 51 -16.02 -21.75 -2.43
CA THR A 51 -16.87 -22.63 -3.25
C THR A 51 -16.17 -23.09 -4.54
N SER A 52 -14.89 -23.45 -4.45
CA SER A 52 -14.03 -23.70 -5.61
C SER A 52 -13.87 -25.19 -5.96
N ASN A 53 -14.12 -26.11 -5.02
CA ASN A 53 -13.88 -27.54 -5.22
C ASN A 53 -15.05 -28.39 -4.73
N GLU A 54 -15.18 -29.61 -5.24
CA GLU A 54 -16.25 -30.56 -4.85
C GLU A 54 -16.36 -30.79 -3.33
N ARG A 55 -15.23 -30.79 -2.62
CA ARG A 55 -15.19 -31.02 -1.15
C ARG A 55 -15.97 -29.96 -0.38
N ASP A 56 -16.10 -28.76 -0.93
CA ASP A 56 -16.78 -27.61 -0.36
C ASP A 56 -18.31 -27.70 -0.51
N HIS A 57 -18.81 -28.76 -1.16
CA HIS A 57 -20.23 -29.02 -1.41
C HIS A 57 -20.72 -30.33 -0.76
N PHE A 58 -22.04 -30.46 -0.60
CA PHE A 58 -22.75 -31.63 -0.09
C PHE A 58 -23.35 -32.48 -1.24
N CYS A 59 -22.52 -33.02 -2.12
CA CYS A 59 -23.01 -33.82 -3.27
C CYS A 59 -23.52 -35.21 -2.92
N ARG A 60 -23.01 -35.81 -1.84
CA ARG A 60 -23.32 -37.18 -1.40
C ARG A 60 -23.58 -37.13 0.09
N VAL A 61 -24.86 -37.18 0.48
CA VAL A 61 -25.29 -37.02 1.87
C VAL A 61 -25.77 -38.38 2.41
N PRO A 62 -25.13 -38.96 3.44
CA PRO A 62 -25.60 -40.19 4.04
C PRO A 62 -26.85 -39.93 4.90
N GLY A 63 -27.77 -40.88 4.88
CA GLY A 63 -28.90 -40.97 5.80
C GLY A 63 -28.51 -41.66 7.10
N THR A 64 -29.47 -42.38 7.70
CA THR A 64 -29.22 -43.20 8.88
C THR A 64 -28.41 -44.44 8.50
N LEU A 65 -27.31 -44.67 9.22
CA LEU A 65 -26.57 -45.94 9.18
C LEU A 65 -27.11 -46.87 10.27
N GLN A 66 -27.58 -48.04 9.87
CA GLN A 66 -28.02 -49.12 10.74
C GLN A 66 -26.93 -50.20 10.79
N LEU A 67 -26.55 -50.64 11.99
CA LEU A 67 -25.54 -51.66 12.23
C LEU A 67 -26.08 -52.75 13.16
N GLN A 68 -25.91 -54.01 12.78
CA GLN A 68 -26.07 -55.18 13.65
C GLN A 68 -24.69 -55.85 13.76
N LEU A 69 -24.16 -55.97 14.96
CA LEU A 69 -22.77 -56.36 15.21
C LEU A 69 -22.76 -57.55 16.19
N ASP A 70 -22.40 -58.71 15.67
CA ASP A 70 -22.30 -59.98 16.42
C ASP A 70 -20.82 -60.33 16.64
N ALA A 71 -20.53 -61.52 17.19
CA ALA A 71 -19.16 -61.90 17.56
C ALA A 71 -18.26 -62.17 16.34
N ASP A 72 -18.84 -62.74 15.29
CA ASP A 72 -18.20 -63.28 14.08
C ASP A 72 -18.56 -62.53 12.78
N ARG A 73 -19.56 -61.65 12.82
CA ARG A 73 -20.01 -60.87 11.65
C ARG A 73 -20.63 -59.53 12.04
N GLY A 74 -20.65 -58.61 11.08
CA GLY A 74 -21.52 -57.44 11.10
C GLY A 74 -22.49 -57.43 9.92
N ARG A 75 -23.55 -56.64 10.04
CA ARG A 75 -24.44 -56.25 8.94
C ARG A 75 -24.66 -54.76 8.98
N PHE A 76 -24.64 -54.13 7.81
CA PHE A 76 -24.91 -52.71 7.69
C PHE A 76 -26.00 -52.42 6.66
N GLN A 77 -26.72 -51.34 6.90
CA GLN A 77 -27.63 -50.74 5.92
C GLN A 77 -27.54 -49.22 6.01
N ILE A 78 -27.41 -48.55 4.87
CA ILE A 78 -27.30 -47.09 4.79
C ILE A 78 -28.01 -46.58 3.53
N SER A 79 -28.72 -45.47 3.65
CA SER A 79 -29.22 -44.73 2.49
C SER A 79 -28.30 -43.55 2.17
N TRP A 80 -28.25 -43.16 0.89
CA TRP A 80 -27.52 -41.99 0.41
C TRP A 80 -28.40 -41.16 -0.50
N GLN A 81 -28.37 -39.84 -0.32
CA GLN A 81 -28.87 -38.88 -1.29
C GLN A 81 -27.68 -38.42 -2.15
N VAL A 82 -27.68 -38.82 -3.42
CA VAL A 82 -26.62 -38.50 -4.39
C VAL A 82 -27.16 -37.45 -5.35
N ILE A 83 -26.56 -36.26 -5.36
CA ILE A 83 -26.93 -35.14 -6.22
C ILE A 83 -26.06 -35.13 -7.49
N ALA A 84 -24.75 -35.31 -7.32
CA ALA A 84 -23.80 -35.55 -8.39
C ALA A 84 -23.14 -36.92 -8.18
N ALA A 85 -22.88 -37.65 -9.27
CA ALA A 85 -22.29 -38.99 -9.26
C ALA A 85 -20.97 -39.00 -8.48
N GLY A 86 -20.60 -40.14 -7.89
CA GLY A 86 -19.30 -40.25 -7.24
C GLY A 86 -19.17 -41.41 -6.26
N TYR A 87 -17.95 -41.55 -5.72
CA TYR A 87 -17.66 -42.52 -4.68
C TYR A 87 -18.27 -42.13 -3.33
N VAL A 88 -18.85 -43.13 -2.64
CA VAL A 88 -19.26 -43.06 -1.24
C VAL A 88 -18.55 -44.16 -0.45
N GLY A 89 -18.24 -43.88 0.82
CA GLY A 89 -17.64 -44.86 1.72
C GLY A 89 -18.66 -45.85 2.28
N LEU A 90 -18.18 -47.03 2.64
CA LEU A 90 -18.89 -48.04 3.41
C LEU A 90 -18.33 -48.14 4.83
N PRO A 91 -19.07 -48.70 5.80
CA PRO A 91 -18.48 -49.17 7.05
C PRO A 91 -17.46 -50.28 6.78
N GLY A 92 -16.41 -50.36 7.59
CA GLY A 92 -15.39 -51.42 7.49
C GLY A 92 -13.96 -50.90 7.31
N SER A 93 -13.02 -51.85 7.43
CA SER A 93 -11.57 -51.66 7.26
C SER A 93 -10.99 -52.96 6.69
N GLU A 94 -9.66 -53.06 6.52
CA GLU A 94 -9.03 -54.30 6.04
C GLU A 94 -9.39 -55.52 6.91
N ASP A 95 -9.32 -55.37 8.25
CA ASP A 95 -9.69 -56.41 9.22
C ASP A 95 -11.21 -56.67 9.37
N ALA A 96 -12.03 -55.86 8.69
CA ALA A 96 -13.49 -55.84 8.83
C ALA A 96 -14.14 -55.51 7.47
N TRP A 97 -13.72 -56.22 6.43
CA TRP A 97 -14.03 -55.84 5.05
C TRP A 97 -15.51 -56.08 4.71
N PRO A 98 -16.18 -55.14 4.02
CA PRO A 98 -17.56 -55.31 3.59
C PRO A 98 -17.68 -56.28 2.41
N VAL A 99 -18.48 -57.32 2.59
CA VAL A 99 -18.78 -58.39 1.64
C VAL A 99 -20.28 -58.45 1.33
N ALA A 100 -20.64 -59.13 0.24
CA ALA A 100 -22.02 -59.26 -0.24
C ALA A 100 -22.78 -57.91 -0.37
N VAL A 101 -22.05 -56.85 -0.77
CA VAL A 101 -22.61 -55.50 -0.86
C VAL A 101 -23.57 -55.38 -2.05
N THR A 102 -24.71 -54.74 -1.78
CA THR A 102 -25.75 -54.45 -2.76
C THR A 102 -26.09 -52.96 -2.79
N VAL A 103 -26.41 -52.45 -3.98
CA VAL A 103 -26.98 -51.11 -4.22
C VAL A 103 -28.36 -51.32 -4.83
N ASP A 104 -29.40 -50.78 -4.19
CA ASP A 104 -30.81 -50.92 -4.60
C ASP A 104 -31.23 -52.40 -4.85
N GLY A 105 -30.60 -53.33 -4.12
CA GLY A 105 -30.81 -54.78 -4.22
C GLY A 105 -29.96 -55.51 -5.28
N GLN A 106 -29.18 -54.80 -6.09
CA GLN A 106 -28.26 -55.38 -7.07
C GLN A 106 -26.85 -55.55 -6.48
N PRO A 107 -26.17 -56.70 -6.66
CA PRO A 107 -24.77 -56.87 -6.24
C PRO A 107 -23.86 -55.81 -6.86
N THR A 108 -22.90 -55.29 -6.08
CA THR A 108 -21.98 -54.25 -6.55
C THR A 108 -20.56 -54.51 -6.02
N ALA A 109 -19.55 -54.25 -6.84
CA ALA A 109 -18.15 -54.40 -6.46
C ALA A 109 -17.73 -53.28 -5.49
N VAL A 110 -17.12 -53.66 -4.38
CA VAL A 110 -16.46 -52.73 -3.45
C VAL A 110 -15.03 -52.48 -3.93
N MET A 111 -14.61 -51.22 -3.96
CA MET A 111 -13.24 -50.81 -4.27
C MET A 111 -12.52 -50.34 -3.01
N VAL A 112 -11.19 -50.47 -2.99
CA VAL A 112 -10.34 -49.77 -2.03
C VAL A 112 -10.29 -48.29 -2.43
N GLY A 113 -10.44 -47.38 -1.48
CA GLY A 113 -10.16 -45.96 -1.64
C GLY A 113 -9.31 -45.42 -0.50
N ASP A 114 -8.85 -44.17 -0.63
CA ASP A 114 -7.92 -43.50 0.29
C ASP A 114 -8.35 -43.50 1.77
N ARG A 115 -9.65 -43.70 2.04
CA ARG A 115 -10.26 -43.68 3.37
C ARG A 115 -11.03 -44.97 3.72
N GLY A 116 -10.76 -46.07 3.02
CA GLY A 116 -11.37 -47.38 3.25
C GLY A 116 -12.26 -47.86 2.08
N PRO A 117 -13.17 -48.83 2.33
CA PRO A 117 -14.00 -49.43 1.30
C PRO A 117 -15.00 -48.41 0.71
N GLN A 118 -15.10 -48.35 -0.62
CA GLN A 118 -15.96 -47.41 -1.33
C GLN A 118 -16.70 -48.03 -2.52
N VAL A 119 -17.82 -47.41 -2.90
CA VAL A 119 -18.67 -47.80 -4.04
C VAL A 119 -19.02 -46.55 -4.85
N TRP A 120 -19.02 -46.66 -6.18
CA TRP A 120 -19.50 -45.60 -7.07
C TRP A 120 -21.04 -45.60 -7.11
N LEU A 121 -21.65 -44.43 -6.94
CA LEU A 121 -23.10 -44.26 -7.04
C LEU A 121 -23.50 -43.21 -8.08
N GLU A 122 -24.52 -43.56 -8.86
CA GLU A 122 -25.23 -42.64 -9.75
C GLU A 122 -26.24 -41.77 -9.00
N PRO A 123 -26.59 -40.58 -9.51
CA PRO A 123 -27.54 -39.66 -8.88
C PRO A 123 -28.89 -40.30 -8.51
N GLY A 124 -29.51 -39.75 -7.48
CA GLY A 124 -30.77 -40.22 -6.90
C GLY A 124 -30.64 -40.65 -5.43
N PHE A 125 -31.73 -41.17 -4.89
CA PHE A 125 -31.73 -41.83 -3.57
C PHE A 125 -31.32 -43.29 -3.75
N ARG A 126 -30.27 -43.72 -3.04
CA ARG A 126 -29.68 -45.06 -3.14
C ARG A 126 -29.71 -45.76 -1.78
N ARG A 127 -30.11 -47.03 -1.73
CA ARG A 127 -30.07 -47.85 -0.52
C ARG A 127 -28.99 -48.92 -0.68
N MET A 128 -28.02 -48.91 0.23
CA MET A 128 -26.97 -49.92 0.30
C MET A 128 -27.16 -50.83 1.50
N ALA A 129 -26.82 -52.11 1.32
CA ALA A 129 -26.75 -53.10 2.38
C ALA A 129 -25.60 -54.08 2.11
N GLY A 130 -25.00 -54.61 3.17
CA GLY A 130 -23.93 -55.59 3.09
C GLY A 130 -23.58 -56.18 4.45
N GLU A 131 -22.63 -57.11 4.44
CA GLU A 131 -22.12 -57.77 5.65
C GLU A 131 -20.66 -57.40 5.87
N LEU A 132 -20.19 -57.45 7.12
CA LEU A 132 -18.80 -57.19 7.51
C LEU A 132 -18.23 -58.51 8.03
N SER A 133 -17.10 -58.93 7.48
CA SER A 133 -16.46 -60.21 7.85
C SER A 133 -15.25 -59.97 8.75
N TRP A 134 -15.17 -60.64 9.89
CA TRP A 134 -14.02 -60.64 10.79
C TRP A 134 -13.89 -61.98 11.53
N ALA A 135 -12.67 -62.40 11.86
CA ALA A 135 -12.46 -63.62 12.65
C ALA A 135 -12.79 -63.43 14.15
N GLN A 136 -12.62 -62.20 14.64
CA GLN A 136 -12.96 -61.76 15.99
C GLN A 136 -13.41 -60.30 15.88
N ARG A 137 -14.50 -59.92 16.57
CA ARG A 137 -15.00 -58.54 16.57
C ARG A 137 -13.88 -57.54 16.89
N PRO A 138 -13.64 -56.52 16.04
CA PRO A 138 -12.63 -55.50 16.30
C PRO A 138 -13.07 -54.58 17.46
N GLN A 139 -12.12 -54.01 18.19
CA GLN A 139 -12.41 -53.01 19.25
C GLN A 139 -13.05 -51.73 18.69
N SER A 140 -12.82 -51.42 17.40
CA SER A 140 -13.48 -50.31 16.71
C SER A 140 -13.75 -50.60 15.24
N LEU A 141 -14.92 -50.15 14.77
CA LEU A 141 -15.34 -50.22 13.37
C LEU A 141 -15.26 -48.84 12.72
N ALA A 142 -14.55 -48.73 11.59
CA ALA A 142 -14.54 -47.48 10.82
C ALA A 142 -15.89 -47.26 10.10
N LEU A 143 -16.37 -46.02 10.12
CA LEU A 143 -17.62 -45.59 9.50
C LEU A 143 -17.34 -44.57 8.38
N PRO A 144 -18.20 -44.47 7.36
CA PRO A 144 -18.05 -43.45 6.33
C PRO A 144 -18.29 -42.05 6.91
N GLU A 145 -17.56 -41.06 6.38
CA GLU A 145 -17.71 -39.67 6.81
C GLU A 145 -19.10 -39.10 6.52
N GLY A 146 -19.52 -38.15 7.36
CA GLY A 146 -20.79 -37.43 7.21
C GLY A 146 -22.00 -38.13 7.82
N VAL A 147 -21.90 -39.38 8.28
CA VAL A 147 -22.98 -40.09 8.97
C VAL A 147 -23.34 -39.35 10.27
N ALA A 148 -24.44 -38.62 10.25
CA ALA A 148 -24.94 -37.85 11.39
C ALA A 148 -25.89 -38.64 12.31
N ARG A 149 -26.45 -39.77 11.83
CA ARG A 149 -27.38 -40.61 12.59
C ARG A 149 -27.00 -42.08 12.48
N LEU A 150 -26.83 -42.70 13.65
CA LEU A 150 -26.35 -44.08 13.80
C LEU A 150 -27.31 -44.87 14.69
N GLU A 151 -27.71 -46.05 14.25
CA GLU A 151 -28.54 -47.00 14.99
C GLU A 151 -27.76 -48.32 15.11
N VAL A 152 -27.23 -48.62 16.29
CA VAL A 152 -26.37 -49.80 16.52
C VAL A 152 -27.07 -50.81 17.42
N THR A 153 -27.05 -52.07 17.00
CA THR A 153 -27.37 -53.24 17.82
C THR A 153 -26.10 -54.09 17.97
N LEU A 154 -25.68 -54.35 19.21
CA LEU A 154 -24.51 -55.14 19.56
C LEU A 154 -24.99 -56.36 20.37
N ASP A 155 -24.67 -57.58 19.93
CA ASP A 155 -25.13 -58.83 20.56
C ASP A 155 -26.66 -58.87 20.83
N GLY A 156 -27.44 -58.38 19.86
CA GLY A 156 -28.90 -58.25 19.97
C GLY A 156 -29.41 -57.10 20.86
N GLN A 157 -28.55 -56.36 21.55
CA GLN A 157 -28.92 -55.21 22.39
C GLN A 157 -28.72 -53.88 21.64
N GLN A 158 -29.75 -53.02 21.64
CA GLN A 158 -29.64 -51.70 21.02
C GLN A 158 -28.80 -50.75 21.90
N LEU A 159 -27.73 -50.20 21.34
CA LEU A 159 -26.89 -49.22 22.02
C LEU A 159 -27.56 -47.84 21.95
N ALA A 160 -27.99 -47.32 23.11
CA ALA A 160 -28.66 -46.02 23.20
C ALA A 160 -27.73 -44.81 22.94
N ALA A 161 -26.43 -44.98 23.19
CA ALA A 161 -25.40 -43.95 23.00
C ALA A 161 -24.09 -44.59 22.50
N PRO A 162 -23.97 -44.90 21.19
CA PRO A 162 -22.75 -45.45 20.62
C PRO A 162 -21.59 -44.45 20.70
N GLU A 163 -20.44 -44.87 21.23
CA GLU A 163 -19.26 -44.00 21.35
C GLU A 163 -18.54 -43.87 20.00
N LEU A 164 -18.37 -42.63 19.53
CA LEU A 164 -17.75 -42.29 18.26
C LEU A 164 -16.47 -41.48 18.46
N ARG A 165 -15.35 -41.95 17.92
CA ARG A 165 -14.05 -41.26 17.93
C ARG A 165 -13.50 -41.19 16.51
N ARG A 166 -13.37 -39.97 15.95
CA ARG A 166 -12.78 -39.71 14.60
C ARG A 166 -13.31 -40.66 13.52
N SER A 167 -14.65 -40.68 13.33
CA SER A 167 -15.36 -41.57 12.39
C SER A 167 -15.18 -43.08 12.64
N ARG A 168 -14.77 -43.50 13.84
CA ARG A 168 -14.78 -44.91 14.27
C ARG A 168 -15.78 -45.10 15.41
N LEU A 169 -16.60 -46.14 15.32
CA LEU A 169 -17.47 -46.65 16.38
C LEU A 169 -16.64 -47.52 17.33
N TRP A 170 -16.66 -47.22 18.62
CA TRP A 170 -16.01 -48.03 19.65
C TRP A 170 -16.94 -49.14 20.15
N LEU A 171 -16.43 -50.36 20.27
CA LEU A 171 -17.20 -51.58 20.60
C LEU A 171 -16.83 -52.19 21.96
N GLY A 172 -15.89 -51.59 22.68
CA GLY A 172 -15.49 -52.00 24.04
C GLY A 172 -14.26 -52.94 24.08
N ASN A 173 -13.71 -53.10 25.28
CA ASN A 173 -12.56 -53.96 25.54
C ASN A 173 -12.99 -55.41 25.81
N ALA A 174 -12.24 -56.37 25.29
CA ALA A 174 -12.16 -57.70 25.90
C ALA A 174 -11.47 -57.59 27.28
N GLU A 175 -11.82 -58.47 28.22
CA GLU A 175 -11.36 -58.38 29.62
C GLU A 175 -9.83 -58.31 29.75
N VAL A 176 -9.34 -57.37 30.57
CA VAL A 176 -7.92 -57.24 30.92
C VAL A 176 -7.69 -57.79 32.32
N VAL A 177 -6.77 -58.77 32.41
CA VAL A 177 -6.35 -59.42 33.65
C VAL A 177 -5.60 -58.44 34.57
N ALA A 178 -5.76 -58.61 35.88
CA ALA A 178 -5.32 -57.63 36.87
C ALA A 178 -3.82 -57.63 37.21
N SER A 179 -3.35 -56.45 37.67
CA SER A 179 -2.24 -56.22 38.61
C SER A 179 -0.80 -56.17 38.06
N GLU A 180 -0.47 -55.12 37.32
CA GLU A 180 0.84 -54.46 37.49
C GLU A 180 0.82 -53.47 38.68
N ALA A 181 2.00 -53.11 39.18
CA ALA A 181 2.15 -52.05 40.18
C ALA A 181 1.79 -50.67 39.60
N ASP A 182 1.33 -49.76 40.46
CA ASP A 182 1.06 -48.37 40.09
C ASP A 182 2.37 -47.65 39.73
N ALA A 183 2.61 -47.41 38.44
CA ALA A 183 3.69 -46.56 37.95
C ALA A 183 3.14 -45.43 37.07
N LEU A 184 3.95 -44.39 36.90
CA LEU A 184 3.70 -43.26 36.02
C LEU A 184 5.04 -42.77 35.46
N ARG A 185 5.17 -42.76 34.13
CA ARG A 185 6.23 -42.03 33.42
C ARG A 185 5.62 -40.78 32.80
N VAL A 186 6.28 -39.64 32.98
CA VAL A 186 5.89 -38.35 32.41
C VAL A 186 7.03 -37.83 31.54
N GLU A 187 6.72 -37.44 30.31
CA GLU A 187 7.65 -36.75 29.42
C GLU A 187 7.02 -35.42 28.98
N VAL A 188 7.83 -34.36 28.96
CA VAL A 188 7.33 -33.00 28.82
C VAL A 188 8.10 -32.27 27.73
N TYR A 189 7.33 -31.83 26.74
CA TYR A 189 7.78 -31.05 25.61
C TYR A 189 7.08 -29.71 25.67
N ARG A 190 7.79 -28.60 25.44
CA ARG A 190 7.17 -27.27 25.36
C ARG A 190 7.46 -26.64 24.01
N ARG A 191 6.55 -25.81 23.51
CA ARG A 191 6.79 -24.91 22.39
C ARG A 191 6.54 -23.48 22.85
N LEU A 192 7.59 -22.69 22.92
CA LEU A 192 7.52 -21.24 23.16
C LEU A 192 7.44 -20.52 21.81
N ARG A 193 6.48 -19.60 21.66
CA ARG A 193 6.29 -18.77 20.47
C ARG A 193 6.47 -17.29 20.81
N ASP A 194 7.24 -16.57 19.99
CA ASP A 194 7.43 -15.11 20.11
C ASP A 194 6.24 -14.30 19.56
N ASP A 195 5.02 -14.68 19.98
CA ASP A 195 3.80 -13.90 19.75
C ASP A 195 3.73 -12.71 20.75
N LEU A 196 2.70 -11.85 20.63
CA LEU A 196 2.49 -10.73 21.55
C LEU A 196 1.10 -10.83 22.22
N PRO A 197 0.99 -11.26 23.50
CA PRO A 197 2.06 -11.74 24.39
C PRO A 197 2.60 -13.12 23.97
N LEU A 198 3.74 -13.53 24.54
CA LEU A 198 4.32 -14.86 24.33
C LEU A 198 3.29 -15.96 24.59
N THR A 199 3.26 -16.99 23.74
CA THR A 199 2.43 -18.18 23.94
C THR A 199 3.28 -19.42 24.16
N LEU A 200 2.78 -20.32 25.01
CA LEU A 200 3.46 -21.54 25.42
C LEU A 200 2.51 -22.73 25.29
N SER A 201 2.81 -23.68 24.41
CA SER A 201 2.13 -24.98 24.35
C SER A 201 2.95 -26.00 25.16
N THR A 202 2.38 -26.62 26.19
CA THR A 202 3.03 -27.68 26.97
C THR A 202 2.39 -29.02 26.65
N TRP A 203 3.11 -29.91 25.97
CA TRP A 203 2.69 -31.26 25.63
C TRP A 203 3.27 -32.26 26.64
N ILE A 204 2.40 -33.06 27.25
CA ILE A 204 2.74 -34.03 28.29
C ILE A 204 2.35 -35.44 27.79
N ASN A 205 3.33 -36.31 27.58
CA ASN A 205 3.08 -37.74 27.39
C ASN A 205 3.05 -38.44 28.77
N LEU A 206 2.08 -39.32 28.96
CA LEU A 206 1.84 -40.05 30.20
C LEU A 206 1.79 -41.55 29.88
N SER A 207 2.66 -42.36 30.49
CA SER A 207 2.54 -43.82 30.47
C SER A 207 2.14 -44.29 31.86
N VAL A 208 0.94 -44.87 31.97
CA VAL A 208 0.30 -45.22 33.24
C VAL A 208 0.13 -46.74 33.35
N SER A 209 0.59 -47.32 34.45
CA SER A 209 0.28 -48.70 34.85
C SER A 209 -0.49 -48.76 36.17
N GLY A 210 -1.03 -49.94 36.47
CA GLY A 210 -1.74 -50.22 37.72
C GLY A 210 -3.22 -49.84 37.67
N LYS A 211 -3.72 -49.18 38.72
CA LYS A 211 -5.14 -48.82 38.87
C LYS A 211 -5.43 -47.39 38.44
N ALA A 212 -6.65 -47.18 37.95
CA ALA A 212 -7.18 -45.85 37.68
C ALA A 212 -7.27 -45.03 38.98
N ARG A 213 -6.77 -43.78 38.95
CA ARG A 213 -6.60 -42.92 40.14
C ARG A 213 -6.55 -41.45 39.76
N GLU A 214 -6.99 -40.57 40.65
CA GLU A 214 -6.79 -39.12 40.49
C GLU A 214 -5.36 -38.74 40.88
N LEU A 215 -4.73 -37.88 40.08
CA LEU A 215 -3.42 -37.29 40.36
C LEU A 215 -3.49 -35.77 40.20
N VAL A 216 -2.78 -35.04 41.07
CA VAL A 216 -2.56 -33.60 40.96
C VAL A 216 -1.06 -33.37 40.77
N LEU A 217 -0.70 -32.69 39.69
CA LEU A 217 0.66 -32.25 39.36
C LEU A 217 0.73 -30.72 39.37
N GLY A 218 1.85 -30.13 39.75
CA GLY A 218 2.11 -28.72 39.50
C GLY A 218 2.44 -27.85 40.73
N PRO A 219 2.63 -26.53 40.51
CA PRO A 219 2.28 -25.77 39.31
C PRO A 219 3.05 -26.22 38.05
N ILE A 220 2.35 -26.50 36.94
CA ILE A 220 2.96 -27.08 35.73
C ILE A 220 3.42 -26.03 34.70
N LEU A 221 2.98 -24.78 34.85
CA LEU A 221 3.37 -23.66 33.98
C LEU A 221 4.51 -22.85 34.62
N PRO A 222 5.41 -22.26 33.83
CA PRO A 222 6.43 -21.34 34.32
C PRO A 222 5.81 -20.11 35.00
N ALA A 223 6.59 -19.47 35.88
CA ALA A 223 6.19 -18.19 36.47
C ALA A 223 5.90 -17.14 35.38
N GLY A 224 4.86 -16.33 35.59
CA GLY A 224 4.42 -15.31 34.62
C GLY A 224 3.51 -15.83 33.50
N PHE A 225 3.24 -17.14 33.40
CA PHE A 225 2.28 -17.71 32.45
C PHE A 225 0.92 -18.01 33.11
N VAL A 226 -0.16 -17.78 32.37
CA VAL A 226 -1.52 -18.21 32.72
C VAL A 226 -2.08 -19.15 31.65
N GLY A 227 -2.65 -20.26 32.08
CA GLY A 227 -3.27 -21.24 31.19
C GLY A 227 -4.52 -20.69 30.50
N SER A 228 -4.65 -21.00 29.20
CA SER A 228 -5.80 -20.63 28.36
C SER A 228 -6.66 -21.84 27.97
N GLU A 229 -6.06 -23.03 27.86
CA GLU A 229 -6.75 -24.25 27.43
C GLU A 229 -6.06 -25.51 27.96
N VAL A 230 -6.83 -26.60 28.04
CA VAL A 230 -6.34 -27.97 28.30
C VAL A 230 -7.07 -28.92 27.36
N ASN A 231 -6.31 -29.64 26.54
CA ASN A 231 -6.79 -30.67 25.61
C ASN A 231 -6.08 -32.00 25.93
N GLY A 232 -6.64 -33.14 25.53
CA GLY A 232 -5.94 -34.43 25.69
C GLY A 232 -6.84 -35.66 25.71
N SER A 233 -6.24 -36.82 25.98
CA SER A 233 -6.93 -38.12 26.00
C SER A 233 -7.43 -38.58 27.38
N LEU A 234 -7.25 -37.75 28.42
CA LEU A 234 -7.73 -37.98 29.79
C LEU A 234 -8.57 -36.82 30.30
N THR A 235 -9.57 -37.12 31.14
CA THR A 235 -10.31 -36.11 31.88
C THR A 235 -9.35 -35.36 32.80
N SER A 236 -9.19 -34.07 32.53
CA SER A 236 -8.20 -33.20 33.18
C SER A 236 -8.75 -31.80 33.40
N ARG A 237 -8.15 -31.08 34.35
CA ARG A 237 -8.52 -29.73 34.74
C ARG A 237 -7.29 -28.98 35.23
N LEU A 238 -7.01 -27.82 34.66
CA LEU A 238 -6.04 -26.87 35.20
C LEU A 238 -6.75 -25.97 36.22
N GLU A 239 -6.26 -25.96 37.45
CA GLU A 239 -6.76 -25.12 38.53
C GLU A 239 -6.13 -23.72 38.46
N SER A 240 -6.73 -22.73 39.12
CA SER A 240 -6.28 -21.32 39.09
C SER A 240 -4.91 -21.06 39.71
N ASP A 241 -4.37 -22.02 40.46
CA ASP A 241 -3.00 -21.99 41.02
C ASP A 241 -1.96 -22.68 40.12
N GLY A 242 -2.34 -23.05 38.89
CA GLY A 242 -1.46 -23.70 37.92
C GLY A 242 -1.28 -25.20 38.12
N ARG A 243 -1.96 -25.82 39.09
CA ARG A 243 -1.95 -27.29 39.25
C ARG A 243 -2.88 -27.97 38.25
N LEU A 244 -2.39 -29.03 37.64
CA LEU A 244 -3.12 -29.90 36.72
C LEU A 244 -3.64 -31.13 37.48
N ARG A 245 -4.96 -31.25 37.60
CA ARG A 245 -5.66 -32.45 38.07
C ARG A 245 -5.98 -33.35 36.89
N VAL A 246 -5.67 -34.64 36.98
CA VAL A 246 -5.91 -35.64 35.92
C VAL A 246 -6.50 -36.91 36.54
N GLN A 247 -7.55 -37.46 35.91
CA GLN A 247 -7.99 -38.83 36.20
C GLN A 247 -7.18 -39.78 35.31
N LEU A 248 -6.22 -40.47 35.92
CA LEU A 248 -5.37 -41.44 35.22
C LEU A 248 -6.12 -42.75 35.01
N THR A 249 -5.99 -43.30 33.81
CA THR A 249 -6.35 -44.69 33.46
C THR A 249 -5.11 -45.42 32.93
N PRO A 250 -5.04 -46.76 32.99
CA PRO A 250 -3.90 -47.50 32.44
C PRO A 250 -3.79 -47.35 30.92
N GLY A 251 -2.57 -47.18 30.43
CA GLY A 251 -2.26 -46.99 29.01
C GLY A 251 -1.35 -45.80 28.72
N SER A 252 -1.22 -45.48 27.43
CA SER A 252 -0.48 -44.32 26.93
C SER A 252 -1.44 -43.17 26.62
N HIS A 253 -1.18 -42.02 27.23
CA HIS A 253 -2.04 -40.84 27.17
C HIS A 253 -1.21 -39.59 26.85
N TRP A 254 -1.89 -38.54 26.37
CA TRP A 254 -1.29 -37.24 26.11
C TRP A 254 -2.22 -36.12 26.62
N LEU A 255 -1.61 -35.01 27.04
CA LEU A 255 -2.29 -33.76 27.38
C LEU A 255 -1.54 -32.60 26.72
N GLU A 256 -2.26 -31.60 26.23
CA GLU A 256 -1.70 -30.34 25.73
C GLU A 256 -2.32 -29.18 26.52
N ILE A 257 -1.46 -28.32 27.09
CA ILE A 257 -1.86 -27.15 27.87
C ILE A 257 -1.35 -25.91 27.13
N GLY A 258 -2.28 -25.10 26.64
CA GLY A 258 -1.97 -23.78 26.10
C GLY A 258 -1.92 -22.74 27.22
N ALA A 259 -0.94 -21.84 27.15
CA ALA A 259 -0.78 -20.73 28.08
C ALA A 259 -0.25 -19.47 27.37
N ARG A 260 -0.44 -18.31 28.00
CA ARG A 260 0.13 -17.02 27.57
C ARG A 260 0.86 -16.33 28.71
N ALA A 261 1.89 -15.54 28.38
CA ALA A 261 2.54 -14.68 29.35
C ALA A 261 1.61 -13.53 29.79
N LEU A 262 1.74 -13.11 31.05
CA LEU A 262 1.04 -11.96 31.63
C LEU A 262 1.73 -10.62 31.30
N GLU A 263 3.04 -10.65 31.12
CA GLU A 263 3.89 -9.49 30.83
C GLU A 263 4.75 -9.76 29.58
N ALA A 264 5.29 -8.71 28.96
CA ALA A 264 6.26 -8.86 27.88
C ALA A 264 7.61 -9.29 28.46
N ALA A 265 8.20 -10.36 27.89
CA ALA A 265 9.51 -10.86 28.29
C ALA A 265 10.31 -11.27 27.04
N ASP A 266 11.63 -11.17 27.15
CA ASP A 266 12.59 -11.73 26.17
C ASP A 266 13.39 -12.90 26.79
N SER A 267 12.90 -13.48 27.88
CA SER A 267 13.39 -14.75 28.42
C SER A 267 12.30 -15.45 29.26
N VAL A 268 12.38 -16.77 29.37
CA VAL A 268 11.50 -17.60 30.18
C VAL A 268 12.32 -18.59 31.00
N ASN A 269 12.19 -18.53 32.32
CA ASN A 269 12.77 -19.54 33.22
C ASN A 269 11.84 -20.76 33.28
N ARG A 270 12.35 -21.97 33.06
CA ARG A 270 11.61 -23.25 33.21
C ARG A 270 10.99 -23.40 34.60
N GLY A 271 11.72 -22.96 35.62
CA GLY A 271 11.41 -23.14 37.03
C GLY A 271 11.82 -24.51 37.58
N PRO A 272 11.55 -24.74 38.88
CA PRO A 272 11.94 -25.96 39.58
C PRO A 272 11.08 -27.16 39.14
N LYS A 273 11.52 -28.36 39.49
CA LYS A 273 10.74 -29.59 39.27
C LYS A 273 9.42 -29.55 40.07
N PRO A 274 8.24 -29.59 39.42
CA PRO A 274 6.95 -29.29 40.07
C PRO A 274 6.29 -30.49 40.79
N ALA A 275 6.76 -31.72 40.55
CA ALA A 275 6.27 -32.93 41.23
C ALA A 275 7.32 -34.05 41.11
N GLU A 276 7.29 -35.04 42.01
CA GLU A 276 8.24 -36.17 42.03
C GLU A 276 8.26 -36.95 40.70
N ASN A 277 7.08 -37.21 40.12
CA ASN A 277 6.92 -37.92 38.85
C ASN A 277 7.17 -37.05 37.60
N TRP A 278 7.45 -35.75 37.75
CA TRP A 278 7.80 -34.88 36.62
C TRP A 278 9.23 -35.18 36.16
N PRO A 279 9.57 -35.07 34.87
CA PRO A 279 10.93 -35.32 34.42
C PRO A 279 11.91 -34.26 34.95
N GLU A 280 13.16 -34.67 35.19
CA GLU A 280 14.26 -33.75 35.54
C GLU A 280 14.56 -32.78 34.39
N GLN A 281 14.36 -33.22 33.15
CA GLN A 281 14.66 -32.49 31.93
C GLN A 281 13.39 -32.27 31.12
N GLU A 282 13.26 -31.10 30.48
CA GLU A 282 12.18 -30.82 29.52
C GLU A 282 12.81 -30.44 28.18
N VAL A 283 12.15 -30.75 27.07
CA VAL A 283 12.60 -30.33 25.73
C VAL A 283 11.73 -29.18 25.24
N TRP A 284 12.33 -28.02 25.02
CA TRP A 284 11.64 -26.79 24.62
C TRP A 284 11.97 -26.47 23.16
N SER A 285 10.98 -26.55 22.28
CA SER A 285 11.01 -26.01 20.92
C SER A 285 10.77 -24.50 20.93
N PHE A 286 11.53 -23.74 20.15
CA PHE A 286 11.31 -22.31 19.94
C PHE A 286 10.73 -22.04 18.55
N SER A 287 9.76 -21.12 18.47
CA SER A 287 9.13 -20.70 17.22
C SER A 287 9.11 -19.17 17.13
N PRO A 288 9.76 -18.57 16.11
CA PRO A 288 9.70 -17.13 15.90
C PRO A 288 8.28 -16.70 15.53
N GLY A 289 7.84 -15.55 16.05
CA GLY A 289 6.54 -14.97 15.74
C GLY A 289 6.58 -14.14 14.45
N ALA A 290 5.47 -14.16 13.69
CA ALA A 290 5.41 -13.49 12.38
C ALA A 290 5.51 -11.95 12.42
N VAL A 291 5.37 -11.34 13.61
CA VAL A 291 5.19 -9.88 13.78
C VAL A 291 6.44 -9.17 14.31
N ARG A 292 7.34 -9.88 15.01
CA ARG A 292 8.44 -9.25 15.78
C ARG A 292 9.82 -9.30 15.10
N GLY A 293 9.87 -9.71 13.83
CA GLY A 293 11.10 -9.81 13.04
C GLY A 293 11.86 -11.13 13.27
N PRO A 294 13.06 -11.29 12.68
CA PRO A 294 13.90 -12.45 12.92
C PRO A 294 14.39 -12.45 14.37
N VAL A 295 14.23 -13.61 15.03
CA VAL A 295 14.65 -13.86 16.41
C VAL A 295 15.15 -15.29 16.54
N ASP A 296 16.16 -15.48 17.38
CA ASP A 296 16.69 -16.78 17.76
C ASP A 296 16.45 -17.02 19.26
N ALA A 297 16.78 -18.22 19.74
CA ALA A 297 16.73 -18.56 21.16
C ALA A 297 18.01 -19.23 21.65
N SER A 298 18.34 -19.02 22.92
CA SER A 298 19.56 -19.52 23.57
C SER A 298 19.35 -19.86 25.05
N GLY A 299 20.32 -20.54 25.67
CA GLY A 299 20.34 -20.81 27.12
C GLY A 299 20.04 -22.25 27.57
N GLY A 300 19.46 -23.08 26.70
CA GLY A 300 19.38 -24.54 26.87
C GLY A 300 20.37 -25.30 25.99
N GLU A 301 20.55 -26.61 26.23
CA GLU A 301 21.42 -27.46 25.40
C GLU A 301 20.72 -27.83 24.09
N PRO A 302 21.25 -27.49 22.90
CA PRO A 302 20.59 -27.80 21.63
C PRO A 302 20.48 -29.32 21.39
N VAL A 303 19.30 -29.80 21.01
CA VAL A 303 19.03 -31.22 20.71
C VAL A 303 18.30 -31.37 19.38
N ASP A 304 18.48 -32.51 18.71
CA ASP A 304 17.72 -32.88 17.51
C ASP A 304 16.27 -33.24 17.91
N PRO A 305 15.24 -32.48 17.46
CA PRO A 305 13.85 -32.72 17.83
C PRO A 305 13.36 -34.14 17.53
N ALA A 306 13.82 -34.73 16.41
CA ALA A 306 13.34 -36.04 15.95
C ALA A 306 13.84 -37.19 16.84
N THR A 307 15.05 -37.06 17.40
CA THR A 307 15.61 -38.05 18.35
C THR A 307 15.20 -37.76 19.80
N ALA A 308 14.89 -36.50 20.13
CA ALA A 308 14.51 -36.07 21.47
C ALA A 308 13.05 -36.41 21.86
N GLY A 309 12.23 -36.95 20.94
CA GLY A 309 10.83 -37.33 21.21
C GLY A 309 9.81 -36.19 21.03
N VAL A 310 10.21 -35.07 20.44
CA VAL A 310 9.35 -33.89 20.21
C VAL A 310 8.17 -34.26 19.30
N PRO A 311 6.93 -33.80 19.59
CA PRO A 311 5.76 -34.03 18.73
C PRO A 311 6.01 -33.63 17.27
N GLU A 312 5.55 -34.44 16.31
CA GLU A 312 5.79 -34.30 14.86
C GLU A 312 5.58 -32.86 14.35
N GLN A 313 4.48 -32.22 14.77
CA GLN A 313 4.11 -30.84 14.47
C GLN A 313 5.14 -29.76 14.91
N TRP A 314 6.10 -30.10 15.77
CA TRP A 314 7.15 -29.22 16.29
C TRP A 314 8.56 -29.68 15.89
N GLN A 315 8.73 -30.80 15.18
CA GLN A 315 10.06 -31.34 14.82
C GLN A 315 10.85 -30.47 13.84
N SER A 316 10.19 -29.55 13.15
CA SER A 316 10.83 -28.55 12.28
C SER A 316 11.35 -27.31 13.02
N LEU A 317 11.14 -27.23 14.34
CA LEU A 317 11.56 -26.11 15.19
C LEU A 317 12.88 -26.44 15.92
N PRO A 318 13.78 -25.46 16.13
CA PRO A 318 14.94 -25.65 17.00
C PRO A 318 14.48 -26.04 18.41
N ALA A 319 15.11 -27.07 18.98
CA ALA A 319 14.77 -27.61 20.30
C ALA A 319 15.97 -27.60 21.25
N TYR A 320 15.67 -27.34 22.53
CA TYR A 320 16.65 -27.19 23.59
C TYR A 320 16.25 -28.02 24.80
N LEU A 321 17.18 -28.78 25.36
CA LEU A 321 17.00 -29.50 26.61
C LEU A 321 17.27 -28.55 27.78
N LEU A 322 16.29 -28.43 28.68
CA LEU A 322 16.36 -27.57 29.88
C LEU A 322 16.27 -28.39 31.17
N LEU A 323 17.26 -28.18 32.03
CA LEU A 323 17.31 -28.59 33.44
C LEU A 323 16.49 -27.65 34.33
N PRO A 324 16.21 -28.01 35.59
CA PRO A 324 15.49 -27.14 36.53
C PRO A 324 16.15 -25.77 36.67
N ASP A 325 15.32 -24.74 36.76
CA ASP A 325 15.70 -23.33 36.90
C ASP A 325 16.56 -22.71 35.76
N GLN A 326 16.79 -23.45 34.67
CA GLN A 326 17.40 -22.89 33.44
C GLN A 326 16.45 -21.93 32.70
N VAL A 327 17.05 -21.01 31.96
CA VAL A 327 16.37 -19.92 31.25
C VAL A 327 16.58 -20.08 29.74
N LEU A 328 15.47 -20.08 28.99
CA LEU A 328 15.51 -19.88 27.55
C LEU A 328 15.38 -18.37 27.26
N SER A 329 16.40 -17.77 26.66
CA SER A 329 16.43 -16.37 26.24
C SER A 329 16.00 -16.25 24.78
N ILE A 330 15.39 -15.12 24.41
CA ILE A 330 14.97 -14.78 23.04
C ILE A 330 15.88 -13.67 22.54
N ASP A 331 16.82 -14.03 21.67
CA ASP A 331 17.84 -13.13 21.16
C ASP A 331 17.30 -12.36 19.96
N ARG A 332 17.07 -11.05 20.17
CA ARG A 332 16.76 -10.09 19.10
C ARG A 332 18.05 -9.46 18.59
N PRO A 333 18.54 -9.80 17.37
CA PRO A 333 19.62 -9.04 16.78
C PRO A 333 19.19 -7.58 16.61
N PRO A 334 20.06 -6.59 16.90
CA PRO A 334 19.74 -5.20 16.66
C PRO A 334 19.53 -4.99 15.15
N LEU A 335 18.44 -4.30 14.78
CA LEU A 335 18.25 -3.89 13.38
C LEU A 335 19.45 -3.02 12.98
N SER A 336 20.14 -3.40 11.91
CA SER A 336 21.23 -2.57 11.38
C SER A 336 20.64 -1.26 10.86
N LEU A 337 21.39 -0.16 11.05
CA LEU A 337 21.01 1.15 10.50
C LEU A 337 20.86 1.13 8.97
N GLU A 338 21.52 0.18 8.30
CA GLU A 338 21.42 -0.05 6.85
C GLU A 338 20.12 -0.78 6.44
N ALA A 339 19.43 -1.48 7.36
CA ALA A 339 18.17 -2.15 7.07
C ALA A 339 16.97 -1.19 7.05
N ILE A 340 17.09 0.00 7.64
CA ILE A 340 16.11 1.08 7.49
C ILE A 340 16.48 1.86 6.24
N ALA A 341 15.81 1.58 5.13
CA ALA A 341 16.01 2.32 3.88
C ALA A 341 15.83 3.83 4.13
N ALA A 342 16.76 4.65 3.63
CA ALA A 342 16.71 6.09 3.78
C ALA A 342 15.46 6.68 3.11
N ASN A 343 15.05 7.88 3.54
CA ASN A 343 14.04 8.66 2.83
C ASN A 343 14.66 9.23 1.54
N HIS A 344 13.95 9.13 0.43
CA HIS A 344 14.38 9.58 -0.89
C HIS A 344 13.38 10.59 -1.43
N LEU A 345 13.66 11.87 -1.27
CA LEU A 345 12.71 12.96 -1.53
C LEU A 345 13.24 13.94 -2.57
N SER A 346 12.35 14.43 -3.44
CA SER A 346 12.62 15.50 -4.39
C SER A 346 11.72 16.71 -4.09
N LEU A 347 12.29 17.90 -4.18
CA LEU A 347 11.59 19.18 -4.00
C LEU A 347 11.57 19.95 -5.32
N GLU A 348 10.38 20.29 -5.80
CA GLU A 348 10.17 21.36 -6.77
C GLU A 348 9.56 22.56 -6.06
N ARG A 349 10.24 23.71 -6.08
CA ARG A 349 9.83 24.92 -5.36
C ARG A 349 9.66 26.08 -6.32
N GLN A 350 8.52 26.75 -6.27
CA GLN A 350 8.32 28.07 -6.87
C GLN A 350 8.45 29.13 -5.78
N LEU A 351 9.40 30.05 -5.96
CA LEU A 351 9.62 31.19 -5.06
C LEU A 351 9.14 32.46 -5.75
N TRP A 352 8.38 33.27 -5.03
CA TRP A 352 7.88 34.56 -5.50
C TRP A 352 8.30 35.65 -4.53
N LEU A 353 9.11 36.61 -5.00
CA LEU A 353 9.51 37.77 -4.20
C LEU A 353 8.35 38.78 -4.15
N ASP A 354 8.03 39.30 -2.97
CA ASP A 354 7.06 40.39 -2.86
C ASP A 354 7.54 41.65 -3.59
N PHE A 355 6.62 42.47 -4.10
CA PHE A 355 6.97 43.70 -4.83
C PHE A 355 7.81 44.70 -4.00
N ASP A 356 7.65 44.69 -2.68
CA ASP A 356 8.41 45.51 -1.72
C ASP A 356 9.62 44.77 -1.11
N ALA A 357 9.90 43.55 -1.58
CA ALA A 357 10.92 42.63 -1.07
C ALA A 357 10.82 42.30 0.44
N SER A 358 9.64 42.48 1.05
CA SER A 358 9.42 42.21 2.49
C SER A 358 9.42 40.72 2.84
N GLY A 359 9.17 39.84 1.88
CA GLY A 359 9.15 38.39 2.05
C GLY A 359 9.14 37.64 0.73
N TRP A 360 9.14 36.31 0.85
CA TRP A 360 8.91 35.40 -0.26
C TRP A 360 7.70 34.50 0.02
N THR A 361 6.92 34.20 -1.02
CA THR A 361 5.97 33.08 -1.00
C THR A 361 6.62 31.87 -1.68
N ALA A 362 6.71 30.76 -0.95
CA ALA A 362 7.16 29.47 -1.46
C ALA A 362 5.94 28.58 -1.74
N ILE A 363 5.91 27.97 -2.92
CA ILE A 363 4.98 26.89 -3.29
C ILE A 363 5.84 25.67 -3.58
N ASP A 364 5.78 24.69 -2.68
CA ASP A 364 6.60 23.48 -2.69
C ASP A 364 5.78 22.28 -3.14
N ASN A 365 6.32 21.48 -4.06
CA ASN A 365 5.87 20.13 -4.36
C ASN A 365 6.96 19.16 -3.90
N LEU A 366 6.71 18.41 -2.83
CA LEU A 366 7.56 17.31 -2.39
C LEU A 366 7.03 16.00 -2.99
N GLY A 367 7.91 15.28 -3.66
CA GLY A 367 7.68 13.93 -4.16
C GLY A 367 8.71 12.93 -3.61
N GLY A 368 8.47 11.64 -3.84
CA GLY A 368 9.46 10.60 -3.58
C GLY A 368 8.94 9.47 -2.68
N GLN A 369 9.84 8.89 -1.88
CA GLN A 369 9.54 7.79 -0.97
C GLN A 369 10.01 8.10 0.46
N MET A 370 9.06 8.02 1.39
CA MET A 370 9.31 8.00 2.83
C MET A 370 9.28 6.55 3.31
N ASN A 371 10.34 6.14 4.00
CA ASN A 371 10.56 4.81 4.56
C ASN A 371 10.61 4.86 6.10
N GLN A 372 10.90 6.03 6.68
CA GLN A 372 10.99 6.29 8.13
C GLN A 372 10.49 7.70 8.48
N GLY A 373 10.34 7.99 9.77
CA GLY A 373 9.92 9.30 10.30
C GLY A 373 8.42 9.56 10.19
N TRP A 374 7.81 9.30 9.02
CA TRP A 374 6.36 9.41 8.77
C TRP A 374 5.78 10.80 9.08
N ARG A 375 6.60 11.84 8.93
CA ARG A 375 6.27 13.24 9.20
C ARG A 375 7.15 14.16 8.36
N LEU A 376 6.58 15.26 7.87
CA LEU A 376 7.30 16.32 7.17
C LEU A 376 7.11 17.62 7.93
N ASP A 377 8.16 18.10 8.60
CA ASP A 377 8.16 19.35 9.35
C ASP A 377 8.82 20.47 8.55
N ALA A 378 8.15 21.61 8.42
CA ALA A 378 8.77 22.84 7.96
C ALA A 378 9.50 23.49 9.15
N LEU A 379 10.79 23.78 8.95
CA LEU A 379 11.66 24.40 9.95
C LEU A 379 11.34 25.89 10.11
N ALA A 380 11.78 26.51 11.21
CA ALA A 380 11.35 27.83 11.65
C ALA A 380 11.50 29.00 10.64
N GLU A 381 12.33 28.86 9.59
CA GLU A 381 12.44 29.85 8.51
C GLU A 381 11.25 29.81 7.52
N LEU A 382 10.60 28.65 7.39
CA LEU A 382 9.56 28.32 6.43
C LEU A 382 8.18 28.28 7.15
N ASP A 383 7.53 29.44 7.27
CA ASP A 383 6.19 29.58 7.87
C ASP A 383 5.14 28.86 7.02
N LEU A 384 4.83 27.61 7.39
CA LEU A 384 3.94 26.72 6.65
C LEU A 384 2.47 27.10 6.87
N GLN A 385 1.80 27.54 5.79
CA GLN A 385 0.44 28.08 5.86
C GLN A 385 -0.62 27.16 5.25
N ARG A 386 -0.23 26.29 4.32
CA ARG A 386 -1.09 25.33 3.63
C ARG A 386 -0.29 24.06 3.31
N ALA A 387 -0.95 22.92 3.42
CA ALA A 387 -0.41 21.63 3.00
C ALA A 387 -1.54 20.73 2.45
N ASN A 388 -1.36 20.18 1.26
CA ASN A 388 -2.35 19.40 0.54
C ASN A 388 -1.71 18.13 -0.04
N SER A 389 -2.50 17.07 -0.21
CA SER A 389 -2.11 15.87 -0.97
C SER A 389 -3.27 15.39 -1.82
N GLY A 390 -3.04 15.12 -3.11
CA GLY A 390 -4.09 14.63 -4.02
C GLY A 390 -5.31 15.54 -4.18
N GLY A 391 -5.21 16.82 -3.80
CA GLY A 391 -6.31 17.78 -3.74
C GLY A 391 -7.01 17.91 -2.37
N GLU A 392 -6.68 17.07 -1.40
CA GLU A 392 -7.22 17.13 -0.03
C GLU A 392 -6.30 17.94 0.89
N ALA A 393 -6.89 18.74 1.79
CA ALA A 393 -6.16 19.56 2.76
C ALA A 393 -5.70 18.74 3.98
N LEU A 394 -4.43 18.84 4.34
CA LEU A 394 -3.80 18.13 5.46
C LEU A 394 -3.82 18.98 6.74
N LEU A 395 -3.88 18.32 7.90
CA LEU A 395 -3.82 19.03 9.18
C LEU A 395 -2.38 19.47 9.49
N LEU A 396 -2.17 20.77 9.62
CA LEU A 396 -0.93 21.34 10.14
C LEU A 396 -0.87 21.18 11.66
N THR A 397 0.24 20.65 12.16
CA THR A 397 0.45 20.32 13.58
C THR A 397 1.84 20.79 14.01
N ALA A 398 1.98 21.29 15.24
CA ALA A 398 3.29 21.60 15.81
C ALA A 398 4.12 20.32 15.96
N SER A 399 5.43 20.39 15.70
CA SER A 399 6.33 19.26 15.88
C SER A 399 6.65 19.03 17.37
N THR A 400 6.82 17.77 17.74
CA THR A 400 7.36 17.36 19.05
C THR A 400 8.86 17.09 19.00
N LEU A 401 9.43 16.92 17.80
CA LEU A 401 10.84 16.63 17.57
C LEU A 401 11.66 17.89 17.31
N HIS A 402 11.04 18.93 16.75
CA HIS A 402 11.69 20.16 16.33
C HIS A 402 10.96 21.37 16.93
N PRO A 403 11.56 22.07 17.92
CA PRO A 403 10.96 23.28 18.47
C PRO A 403 10.63 24.31 17.38
N ASP A 404 9.49 24.99 17.53
CA ASP A 404 8.96 26.01 16.62
C ASP A 404 8.69 25.56 15.16
N ALA A 405 8.83 24.26 14.85
CA ALA A 405 8.48 23.70 13.54
C ALA A 405 6.99 23.31 13.46
N VAL A 406 6.40 23.45 12.28
CA VAL A 406 5.03 23.05 11.96
C VAL A 406 5.05 22.13 10.75
N GLY A 407 4.26 21.05 10.79
CA GLY A 407 4.32 20.02 9.77
C GLY A 407 3.08 19.15 9.67
N VAL A 408 3.18 18.16 8.79
CA VAL A 408 2.13 17.19 8.49
C VAL A 408 2.59 15.77 8.81
N GLU A 409 1.71 14.98 9.41
CA GLU A 409 1.89 13.53 9.50
C GLU A 409 1.68 12.88 8.14
N TRP A 410 2.53 11.92 7.78
CA TRP A 410 2.51 11.26 6.49
C TRP A 410 2.51 9.73 6.65
N ARG A 411 1.41 9.06 6.28
CA ARG A 411 1.19 7.61 6.54
C ARG A 411 1.36 6.71 5.31
N ALA A 412 1.88 7.22 4.20
CA ALA A 412 2.04 6.48 2.95
C ALA A 412 3.50 6.48 2.47
N LYS A 413 4.00 5.35 1.95
CA LYS A 413 5.39 5.28 1.44
C LYS A 413 5.65 6.28 0.31
N SER A 414 4.73 6.43 -0.64
CA SER A 414 4.82 7.47 -1.68
C SER A 414 4.50 8.85 -1.09
N VAL A 415 5.37 9.83 -1.29
CA VAL A 415 5.13 11.24 -0.93
C VAL A 415 4.60 12.00 -2.14
N SER A 416 3.55 12.80 -1.92
CA SER A 416 2.97 13.73 -2.91
C SER A 416 2.32 14.89 -2.16
N LEU A 417 3.18 15.77 -1.61
CA LEU A 417 2.78 16.90 -0.79
C LEU A 417 2.93 18.19 -1.59
N GLN A 418 1.85 18.96 -1.70
CA GLN A 418 1.89 20.35 -2.14
C GLN A 418 1.76 21.26 -0.91
N ALA A 419 2.67 22.19 -0.70
CA ALA A 419 2.69 23.07 0.45
C ALA A 419 2.87 24.54 0.04
N THR A 420 2.19 25.45 0.72
CA THR A 420 2.37 26.89 0.54
C THR A 420 2.86 27.50 1.85
N ALA A 421 3.98 28.19 1.79
CA ALA A 421 4.68 28.73 2.94
C ALA A 421 5.19 30.15 2.67
N ARG A 422 5.53 30.87 3.75
CA ARG A 422 6.16 32.19 3.69
C ARG A 422 7.58 32.10 4.26
N LEU A 423 8.51 32.80 3.61
CA LEU A 423 9.88 32.99 4.09
C LEU A 423 10.09 34.48 4.36
N PRO A 424 10.96 34.85 5.32
CA PRO A 424 11.30 36.24 5.59
C PRO A 424 11.98 36.90 4.37
N GLY A 425 11.88 38.24 4.29
CA GLY A 425 12.58 39.01 3.27
C GLY A 425 14.10 38.91 3.45
N GLY A 426 14.82 38.68 2.35
CA GLY A 426 16.27 38.50 2.38
C GLY A 426 16.82 37.83 1.13
N ALA A 427 18.15 37.83 1.01
CA ALA A 427 18.89 37.16 -0.06
C ALA A 427 19.39 35.75 0.34
N SER A 428 19.34 35.40 1.63
CA SER A 428 19.61 34.06 2.15
C SER A 428 18.31 33.24 2.16
N LEU A 429 18.31 32.11 1.45
CA LEU A 429 17.16 31.22 1.32
C LEU A 429 17.57 29.78 1.67
N PRO A 430 16.78 29.03 2.46
CA PRO A 430 17.04 27.63 2.73
C PRO A 430 16.77 26.78 1.48
N VAL A 431 17.64 25.79 1.22
CA VAL A 431 17.53 24.91 0.05
C VAL A 431 16.26 24.06 0.11
N SER A 432 16.03 23.35 1.23
CA SER A 432 14.74 22.71 1.54
C SER A 432 13.92 23.55 2.52
N GLY A 433 14.45 23.84 3.71
CA GLY A 433 13.64 24.37 4.83
C GLY A 433 12.70 23.33 5.46
N TRP A 434 12.86 22.06 5.07
CA TRP A 434 12.15 20.90 5.63
C TRP A 434 13.09 20.10 6.52
N SER A 435 12.54 19.38 7.50
CA SER A 435 13.26 18.50 8.42
C SER A 435 13.97 17.34 7.72
N GLU A 436 13.37 16.84 6.66
CA GLU A 436 13.90 15.74 5.86
C GLU A 436 14.93 16.23 4.83
N VAL A 437 15.96 15.41 4.61
CA VAL A 437 16.92 15.63 3.53
C VAL A 437 16.25 15.35 2.19
N VAL A 438 16.49 16.22 1.21
CA VAL A 438 16.05 16.04 -0.18
C VAL A 438 17.25 15.70 -1.05
N ASP A 439 17.11 14.67 -1.89
CA ASP A 439 18.15 14.23 -2.83
C ASP A 439 18.33 15.22 -3.98
N GLN A 440 17.26 15.92 -4.35
CA GLN A 440 17.24 16.93 -5.41
C GLN A 440 16.27 18.07 -5.06
N ALA A 441 16.73 19.31 -5.25
CA ALA A 441 15.89 20.51 -5.15
C ALA A 441 15.96 21.32 -6.46
N ASN A 442 14.82 21.64 -7.04
CA ASN A 442 14.69 22.46 -8.24
C ASN A 442 13.86 23.72 -7.93
N LEU A 443 14.46 24.90 -8.04
CA LEU A 443 13.89 26.17 -7.59
C LEU A 443 13.63 27.11 -8.78
N THR A 444 12.36 27.43 -9.03
CA THR A 444 11.94 28.46 -9.99
C THR A 444 11.72 29.77 -9.23
N VAL A 445 12.56 30.78 -9.50
CA VAL A 445 12.51 32.08 -8.83
C VAL A 445 11.80 33.12 -9.71
N ASN A 446 10.61 33.53 -9.29
CA ASN A 446 9.80 34.56 -9.91
C ASN A 446 10.08 35.92 -9.24
N LEU A 447 10.63 36.84 -10.01
CA LEU A 447 11.00 38.19 -9.56
C LEU A 447 10.01 39.23 -10.09
N PRO A 448 9.54 40.18 -9.25
CA PRO A 448 8.68 41.25 -9.72
C PRO A 448 9.44 42.20 -10.65
N PRO A 449 8.74 42.97 -11.49
CA PRO A 449 9.38 43.85 -12.48
C PRO A 449 10.39 44.81 -11.85
N GLY A 450 11.56 44.97 -12.50
CA GLY A 450 12.68 45.77 -11.99
C GLY A 450 13.67 45.03 -11.09
N TYR A 451 13.45 43.75 -10.78
CA TYR A 451 14.40 42.91 -10.04
C TYR A 451 15.11 41.93 -10.98
N GLN A 452 16.42 41.79 -10.81
CA GLN A 452 17.24 40.85 -11.57
C GLN A 452 18.06 39.97 -10.63
N LEU A 453 18.07 38.66 -10.89
CA LEU A 453 18.91 37.71 -10.15
C LEU A 453 20.38 37.91 -10.53
N LEU A 454 21.17 38.55 -9.68
CA LEU A 454 22.60 38.79 -9.94
C LEU A 454 23.43 37.49 -9.88
N ALA A 455 23.25 36.72 -8.81
CA ALA A 455 23.93 35.46 -8.54
C ALA A 455 23.08 34.58 -7.62
N ALA A 456 23.29 33.27 -7.65
CA ALA A 456 22.73 32.31 -6.70
C ALA A 456 23.85 31.40 -6.14
N PRO A 457 24.73 31.94 -5.26
CA PRO A 457 25.81 31.15 -4.67
C PRO A 457 25.22 30.03 -3.80
N GLY A 458 25.75 28.81 -3.95
CA GLY A 458 25.24 27.60 -3.28
C GLY A 458 24.29 26.74 -4.13
N ALA A 459 23.84 27.24 -5.29
CA ALA A 459 23.18 26.40 -6.30
C ALA A 459 24.21 25.77 -7.25
N ASP A 460 24.07 24.46 -7.53
CA ASP A 460 24.94 23.75 -8.49
C ASP A 460 24.84 24.33 -9.92
N ARG A 461 23.65 24.83 -10.29
CA ARG A 461 23.36 25.47 -11.58
C ARG A 461 22.34 26.59 -11.40
N ALA A 462 22.66 27.77 -11.93
CA ALA A 462 21.81 28.95 -11.85
C ALA A 462 21.77 29.69 -13.21
N ASN A 463 21.28 28.99 -14.25
CA ASN A 463 21.39 29.41 -15.66
C ASN A 463 20.80 30.80 -15.97
N SER A 464 19.80 31.24 -15.21
CA SER A 464 19.14 32.54 -15.38
C SER A 464 19.82 33.70 -14.64
N ALA A 465 20.71 33.43 -13.68
CA ALA A 465 21.40 34.47 -12.92
C ALA A 465 22.42 35.23 -13.79
N TRP A 466 22.49 36.55 -13.67
CA TRP A 466 23.32 37.43 -14.49
C TRP A 466 24.78 36.97 -14.58
N ILE A 467 25.39 36.63 -13.43
CA ILE A 467 26.79 36.17 -13.39
C ILE A 467 27.01 34.85 -14.15
N SER A 468 26.02 33.94 -14.12
CA SER A 468 26.09 32.61 -14.76
C SER A 468 25.95 32.68 -16.29
N ARG A 469 25.39 33.76 -16.83
CA ARG A 469 25.22 33.96 -18.28
C ARG A 469 26.52 34.35 -18.98
N TRP A 470 27.50 34.89 -18.25
CA TRP A 470 28.81 35.27 -18.80
C TRP A 470 29.57 34.04 -19.29
N ARG A 471 29.88 34.02 -20.59
CA ARG A 471 30.79 33.03 -21.19
C ARG A 471 32.22 33.58 -21.16
N LEU A 472 33.20 32.67 -21.26
CA LEU A 472 34.61 33.05 -21.37
C LEU A 472 34.89 34.02 -22.54
N GLY A 473 34.15 33.86 -23.65
CA GLY A 473 34.22 34.78 -24.80
C GLY A 473 33.74 36.19 -24.47
N ASP A 474 32.74 36.36 -23.61
CA ASP A 474 32.17 37.67 -23.28
C ASP A 474 33.14 38.47 -22.39
N VAL A 475 33.77 37.79 -21.42
CA VAL A 475 34.85 38.34 -20.61
C VAL A 475 36.05 38.73 -21.50
N PHE A 476 36.41 37.89 -22.48
CA PHE A 476 37.45 38.23 -23.45
C PHE A 476 37.10 39.48 -24.27
N LEU A 477 35.86 39.60 -24.77
CA LEU A 477 35.42 40.79 -25.52
C LEU A 477 35.39 42.06 -24.66
N LEU A 478 35.01 41.96 -23.38
CA LEU A 478 35.06 43.08 -22.43
C LEU A 478 36.50 43.54 -22.17
N CYS A 479 37.43 42.60 -21.92
CA CYS A 479 38.85 42.91 -21.75
C CYS A 479 39.47 43.47 -23.04
N LEU A 480 39.13 42.91 -24.21
CA LEU A 480 39.60 43.37 -25.52
C LEU A 480 39.11 44.78 -25.82
N GLY A 481 37.83 45.08 -25.60
CA GLY A 481 37.26 46.41 -25.76
C GLY A 481 37.92 47.44 -24.85
N GLY A 482 38.12 47.10 -23.58
CA GLY A 482 38.86 47.92 -22.61
C GLY A 482 40.31 48.20 -23.07
N LEU A 483 41.02 47.18 -23.55
CA LEU A 483 42.39 47.31 -24.06
C LEU A 483 42.46 48.18 -25.33
N MET A 484 41.53 48.00 -26.27
CA MET A 484 41.44 48.80 -27.50
C MET A 484 41.17 50.27 -27.16
N ALA A 485 40.21 50.53 -26.28
CA ALA A 485 39.87 51.86 -25.78
C ALA A 485 41.04 52.51 -25.02
N TRP A 486 41.73 51.76 -24.16
CA TRP A 486 42.94 52.23 -23.46
C TRP A 486 44.04 52.65 -24.44
N ARG A 487 44.28 51.85 -25.48
CA ARG A 487 45.29 52.13 -26.49
C ARG A 487 44.95 53.35 -27.35
N LEU A 488 43.67 53.64 -27.55
CA LEU A 488 43.19 54.82 -28.29
C LEU A 488 43.21 56.10 -27.46
N GLY A 489 42.57 56.11 -26.29
CA GLY A 489 42.24 57.31 -25.52
C GLY A 489 42.60 57.26 -24.03
N GLY A 490 43.42 56.29 -23.60
CA GLY A 490 43.86 56.16 -22.22
C GLY A 490 42.81 55.61 -21.26
N GLY A 491 43.11 55.68 -19.95
CA GLY A 491 42.34 55.00 -18.90
C GLY A 491 40.86 55.40 -18.81
N VAL A 492 40.54 56.67 -19.08
CA VAL A 492 39.16 57.17 -19.02
C VAL A 492 38.30 56.54 -20.11
N LEU A 493 38.79 56.49 -21.36
CA LEU A 493 38.05 55.87 -22.46
C LEU A 493 37.87 54.37 -22.21
N ALA A 494 38.90 53.70 -21.67
CA ALA A 494 38.82 52.29 -21.27
C ALA A 494 37.73 52.04 -20.21
N ALA A 495 37.70 52.84 -19.15
CA ALA A 495 36.70 52.72 -18.08
C ALA A 495 35.27 52.95 -18.59
N VAL A 496 35.05 53.95 -19.44
CA VAL A 496 33.74 54.22 -20.05
C VAL A 496 33.31 53.08 -20.98
N THR A 497 34.22 52.57 -21.82
CA THR A 497 33.93 51.41 -22.70
C THR A 497 33.61 50.16 -21.91
N VAL A 498 34.39 49.82 -20.88
CA VAL A 498 34.14 48.65 -20.03
C VAL A 498 32.83 48.79 -19.25
N GLY A 499 32.55 49.97 -18.68
CA GLY A 499 31.28 50.23 -18.00
C GLY A 499 30.08 50.08 -18.93
N TYR A 500 30.16 50.60 -20.16
CA TYR A 500 29.12 50.41 -21.17
C TYR A 500 28.93 48.94 -21.54
N LEU A 501 30.01 48.20 -21.82
CA LEU A 501 29.94 46.78 -22.19
C LEU A 501 29.41 45.91 -21.04
N LEU A 502 29.77 46.22 -19.79
CA LEU A 502 29.31 45.47 -18.62
C LEU A 502 27.82 45.72 -18.33
N LEU A 503 27.36 46.97 -18.40
CA LEU A 503 25.95 47.34 -18.15
C LEU A 503 25.01 46.95 -19.30
N SER A 504 25.53 46.86 -20.53
CA SER A 504 24.73 46.49 -21.70
C SER A 504 24.58 44.98 -21.87
N PHE A 505 25.23 44.16 -21.02
CA PHE A 505 25.34 42.71 -21.18
C PHE A 505 23.97 42.02 -21.22
N ASP A 506 23.86 41.02 -22.09
CA ASP A 506 22.66 40.18 -22.30
C ASP A 506 21.38 40.92 -22.78
N HIS A 507 21.45 42.22 -23.07
CA HIS A 507 20.34 42.93 -23.72
C HIS A 507 20.39 42.76 -25.25
N ALA A 508 19.44 42.00 -25.81
CA ALA A 508 19.36 41.67 -27.25
C ALA A 508 19.32 42.86 -28.23
N LYS A 509 19.11 44.10 -27.74
CA LYS A 509 19.10 45.34 -28.54
C LYS A 509 20.35 46.22 -28.32
N ALA A 510 21.29 45.81 -27.47
CA ALA A 510 22.48 46.59 -27.18
C ALA A 510 23.54 46.46 -28.30
N PRO A 511 24.00 47.56 -28.91
CA PRO A 511 24.95 47.53 -30.02
C PRO A 511 26.42 47.34 -29.58
N MET A 512 26.70 46.27 -28.82
CA MET A 512 28.03 45.94 -28.29
C MET A 512 29.10 45.78 -29.39
N MET A 513 28.82 44.94 -30.38
CA MET A 513 29.76 44.63 -31.45
C MET A 513 30.09 45.87 -32.29
N SER A 514 29.15 46.83 -32.40
CA SER A 514 29.38 48.10 -33.06
C SER A 514 30.47 48.92 -32.36
N VAL A 515 30.47 48.99 -31.02
CA VAL A 515 31.53 49.67 -30.25
C VAL A 515 32.89 49.02 -30.51
N LEU A 516 32.97 47.69 -30.41
CA LEU A 516 34.22 46.95 -30.64
C LEU A 516 34.75 47.15 -32.07
N MET A 517 33.88 47.11 -33.07
CA MET A 517 34.26 47.35 -34.47
C MET A 517 34.71 48.80 -34.71
N ILE A 518 34.07 49.79 -34.11
CA ILE A 518 34.50 51.20 -34.20
C ILE A 518 35.88 51.39 -33.56
N LEU A 519 36.13 50.81 -32.39
CA LEU A 519 37.44 50.85 -31.73
C LEU A 519 38.52 50.17 -32.58
N LEU A 520 38.22 49.01 -33.18
CA LEU A 520 39.13 48.31 -34.09
C LEU A 520 39.46 49.15 -35.33
N VAL A 521 38.45 49.74 -35.99
CA VAL A 521 38.67 50.61 -37.17
C VAL A 521 39.45 51.87 -36.80
N LEU A 522 39.22 52.47 -35.63
CA LEU A 522 40.02 53.61 -35.14
C LEU A 522 41.49 53.23 -34.90
N LEU A 523 41.76 52.03 -34.37
CA LEU A 523 43.13 51.52 -34.22
C LEU A 523 43.80 51.29 -35.57
N LEU A 524 43.09 50.70 -36.54
CA LEU A 524 43.57 50.52 -37.91
C LEU A 524 43.82 51.86 -38.61
N ALA A 525 42.97 52.86 -38.40
CA ALA A 525 43.14 54.21 -38.91
C ALA A 525 44.39 54.91 -38.32
N ARG A 526 44.67 54.69 -37.04
CA ARG A 526 45.87 55.17 -36.35
C ARG A 526 47.15 54.46 -36.83
N TRP A 527 47.06 53.16 -37.14
CA TRP A 527 48.19 52.42 -37.74
C TRP A 527 48.47 52.86 -39.18
N ALA A 528 47.43 53.17 -39.96
CA ALA A 528 47.53 53.65 -41.34
C ALA A 528 47.76 55.17 -41.47
N GLU A 529 48.27 55.83 -40.42
CA GLU A 529 48.64 57.25 -40.45
C GLU A 529 49.71 57.51 -41.52
N GLY A 530 49.51 58.56 -42.32
CA GLY A 530 50.34 58.88 -43.50
C GLY A 530 49.77 58.40 -44.84
N TYR A 531 48.87 57.40 -44.86
CA TYR A 531 48.24 56.90 -46.09
C TYR A 531 46.84 57.49 -46.30
N ARG A 532 46.42 57.68 -47.57
CA ARG A 532 45.06 58.15 -47.90
C ARG A 532 43.96 57.24 -47.33
N ILE A 533 44.24 55.94 -47.19
CA ILE A 533 43.32 54.96 -46.60
C ILE A 533 43.01 55.25 -45.12
N GLY A 534 43.98 55.74 -44.33
CA GLY A 534 43.77 56.07 -42.91
C GLY A 534 42.77 57.23 -42.71
N ILE A 535 42.77 58.20 -43.63
CA ILE A 535 41.78 59.30 -43.64
C ILE A 535 40.37 58.76 -43.89
N TRP A 536 40.21 57.82 -44.83
CA TRP A 536 38.92 57.18 -45.12
C TRP A 536 38.44 56.30 -43.96
N LEU A 537 39.31 55.46 -43.38
CA LEU A 537 38.99 54.63 -42.21
C LEU A 537 38.54 55.49 -41.03
N ARG A 538 39.23 56.60 -40.75
CA ARG A 538 38.84 57.52 -39.66
C ARG A 538 37.50 58.20 -39.92
N ARG A 539 37.24 58.66 -41.16
CA ARG A 539 35.93 59.23 -41.55
C ARG A 539 34.81 58.20 -41.42
N PHE A 540 35.03 56.97 -41.87
CA PHE A 540 34.08 55.87 -41.72
C PHE A 540 33.80 55.54 -40.25
N ALA A 541 34.83 55.47 -39.40
CA ALA A 541 34.66 55.23 -37.96
C ALA A 541 33.84 56.33 -37.27
N TYR A 542 34.03 57.61 -37.61
CA TYR A 542 33.21 58.69 -37.07
C TYR A 542 31.75 58.66 -37.56
N LEU A 543 31.51 58.29 -38.83
CA LEU A 543 30.15 58.08 -39.34
C LEU A 543 29.48 56.88 -38.66
N ALA A 544 30.20 55.78 -38.45
CA ALA A 544 29.73 54.61 -37.73
C ALA A 544 29.44 54.93 -36.25
N ALA A 545 30.25 55.77 -35.60
CA ALA A 545 30.01 56.25 -34.25
C ALA A 545 28.77 57.17 -34.14
N LEU A 546 28.51 58.00 -35.16
CA LEU A 546 27.31 58.83 -35.22
C LEU A 546 26.04 58.00 -35.47
N ALA A 547 26.12 56.99 -36.36
CA ALA A 547 25.04 56.03 -36.56
C ALA A 547 24.77 55.20 -35.29
N LEU A 548 25.83 54.76 -34.60
CA LEU A 548 25.73 54.09 -33.31
C LEU A 548 25.04 54.97 -32.26
N ALA A 549 25.41 56.26 -32.16
CA ALA A 549 24.78 57.19 -31.23
C ALA A 549 23.27 57.35 -31.52
N TRP A 550 22.87 57.41 -32.80
CA TRP A 550 21.46 57.44 -33.20
C TRP A 550 20.72 56.16 -32.76
N VAL A 551 21.31 54.97 -32.92
CA VAL A 551 20.70 53.70 -32.47
C VAL A 551 20.70 53.56 -30.93
N ALA A 552 21.72 54.08 -30.25
CA ALA A 552 21.87 53.98 -28.81
C ALA A 552 20.92 54.93 -28.03
N LEU A 553 20.56 56.08 -28.59
CA LEU A 553 19.63 57.04 -27.98
C LEU A 553 18.24 56.46 -27.62
N PRO A 554 17.48 55.82 -28.53
CA PRO A 554 16.20 55.21 -28.19
C PRO A 554 16.34 54.00 -27.27
N TYR A 555 17.47 53.28 -27.31
CA TYR A 555 17.77 52.24 -26.33
C TYR A 555 17.99 52.83 -24.93
N ALA A 556 18.79 53.89 -24.80
CA ALA A 556 18.99 54.57 -23.51
C ALA A 556 17.68 55.16 -22.96
N ALA A 557 16.82 55.71 -23.82
CA ALA A 557 15.50 56.18 -23.44
C ALA A 557 14.57 55.04 -22.95
N SER A 558 14.64 53.85 -23.56
CA SER A 558 13.85 52.70 -23.09
C SER A 558 14.37 52.13 -21.77
N GLN A 559 15.69 52.08 -21.56
CA GLN A 559 16.29 51.69 -20.28
C GLN A 559 15.95 52.69 -19.15
N LEU A 560 16.00 53.99 -19.43
CA LEU A 560 15.58 55.02 -18.46
C LEU A 560 14.08 54.93 -18.13
N SER A 561 13.24 54.63 -19.12
CA SER A 561 11.80 54.39 -18.91
C SER A 561 11.56 53.17 -18.02
N LEU A 562 12.26 52.05 -18.26
CA LEU A 562 12.18 50.86 -17.42
C LEU A 562 12.68 51.12 -15.99
N ALA A 563 13.75 51.90 -15.82
CA ALA A 563 14.28 52.27 -14.50
C ALA A 563 13.32 53.15 -13.69
N LEU A 564 12.57 54.04 -14.35
CA LEU A 564 11.57 54.90 -13.70
C LEU A 564 10.21 54.21 -13.53
N HIS A 565 9.88 53.28 -14.42
CA HIS A 565 8.59 52.58 -14.50
C HIS A 565 8.79 51.06 -14.73
N PRO A 566 9.28 50.32 -13.72
CA PRO A 566 9.58 48.88 -13.86
C PRO A 566 8.41 48.04 -14.35
N GLN A 567 7.18 48.43 -14.02
CA GLN A 567 5.95 47.77 -14.44
C GLN A 567 5.78 47.63 -15.98
N LEU A 568 6.54 48.40 -16.78
CA LEU A 568 6.54 48.30 -18.24
C LEU A 568 7.27 47.05 -18.78
N GLU A 569 8.10 46.39 -17.97
CA GLU A 569 8.90 45.23 -18.37
C GLU A 569 8.05 44.10 -18.98
N ARG A 570 6.86 43.85 -18.42
CA ARG A 570 5.92 42.80 -18.86
C ARG A 570 5.41 42.98 -20.30
N TYR A 571 5.29 44.21 -20.80
CA TYR A 571 4.88 44.48 -22.19
C TYR A 571 6.02 44.26 -23.20
N SER A 572 7.28 44.25 -22.75
CA SER A 572 8.44 44.13 -23.64
C SER A 572 8.69 42.70 -24.13
N VAL A 573 8.37 41.69 -23.32
CA VAL A 573 8.63 40.26 -23.62
C VAL A 573 7.63 39.72 -24.65
N ALA A 574 6.36 40.13 -24.58
CA ALA A 574 5.30 39.65 -25.47
C ALA A 574 5.43 40.12 -26.93
N SER A 575 6.27 41.13 -27.21
CA SER A 575 6.38 41.77 -28.53
C SER A 575 7.67 41.47 -29.30
N SER A 576 8.56 40.61 -28.78
CA SER A 576 9.82 40.21 -29.45
C SER A 576 10.00 38.71 -29.67
N GLY A 577 8.93 37.91 -29.55
CA GLY A 577 8.93 36.45 -29.79
C GLY A 577 8.77 36.07 -31.27
N GLY A 578 9.65 36.55 -32.16
CA GLY A 578 9.57 36.27 -33.60
C GLY A 578 10.44 35.10 -34.06
N PHE A 579 9.83 33.91 -34.18
CA PHE A 579 10.35 32.72 -34.89
C PHE A 579 11.83 32.31 -34.65
N ASN A 580 12.04 31.36 -33.74
CA ASN A 580 12.70 30.08 -34.08
C ASN A 580 12.61 29.03 -32.96
N GLN A 581 12.15 27.83 -33.34
CA GLN A 581 12.33 26.51 -32.71
C GLN A 581 12.38 26.38 -31.17
N ALA A 582 11.21 26.16 -30.56
CA ALA A 582 11.03 25.24 -29.43
C ALA A 582 9.56 24.77 -29.38
N THR A 583 9.21 23.74 -30.14
CA THR A 583 7.87 23.13 -30.07
C THR A 583 7.71 22.32 -28.80
N SER A 584 6.57 22.54 -28.13
CA SER A 584 5.90 21.63 -27.17
C SER A 584 6.72 21.09 -25.98
N GLN A 585 6.64 21.77 -24.84
CA GLN A 585 6.13 21.15 -23.60
C GLN A 585 5.79 22.23 -22.56
N VAL A 586 4.54 22.71 -22.57
CA VAL A 586 3.90 23.34 -21.42
C VAL A 586 2.56 22.62 -21.25
N ILE A 587 2.41 21.94 -20.11
CA ILE A 587 1.19 21.22 -19.76
C ILE A 587 0.16 22.26 -19.33
N GLY A 588 -0.82 22.50 -20.20
CA GLY A 588 -2.06 23.18 -19.80
C GLY A 588 -2.92 22.21 -19.00
N GLY A 589 -3.26 22.56 -17.76
CA GLY A 589 -4.23 21.82 -16.98
C GLY A 589 -5.64 22.02 -17.53
N SER A 590 -6.26 20.94 -18.01
CA SER A 590 -7.70 20.90 -18.29
C SER A 590 -8.29 19.56 -17.85
N TYR A 591 -9.40 19.62 -17.11
CA TYR A 591 -10.09 18.47 -16.53
C TYR A 591 -10.62 17.52 -17.61
N ALA A 592 -10.18 16.26 -17.60
CA ALA A 592 -10.81 15.16 -18.33
C ALA A 592 -10.65 13.84 -17.55
N GLY A 593 -11.66 12.97 -17.61
CA GLY A 593 -11.78 11.79 -16.76
C GLY A 593 -10.87 10.62 -17.10
N ARG A 594 -10.80 9.66 -16.18
CA ARG A 594 -10.02 8.42 -16.27
C ARG A 594 -10.33 7.61 -17.54
N GLY A 595 -9.29 7.32 -18.32
CA GLY A 595 -9.21 6.15 -19.18
C GLY A 595 -7.90 5.42 -18.89
N ARG A 596 -7.95 4.14 -18.49
CA ARG A 596 -6.74 3.32 -18.31
C ARG A 596 -6.27 2.82 -19.67
N HIS A 597 -5.02 3.08 -20.05
CA HIS A 597 -4.36 2.34 -21.12
C HIS A 597 -3.73 1.07 -20.52
N TYR A 598 -4.03 -0.09 -21.10
CA TYR A 598 -3.15 -1.24 -21.08
C TYR A 598 -2.45 -1.28 -22.44
N ASP A 599 -1.14 -1.51 -22.44
CA ASP A 599 -0.41 -1.94 -23.63
C ASP A 599 0.16 -3.33 -23.37
N ASN A 600 -0.21 -4.28 -24.24
CA ASN A 600 0.63 -5.36 -24.77
C ASN A 600 -0.25 -6.47 -25.40
N TYR A 601 -0.32 -6.50 -26.73
CA TYR A 601 -0.31 -7.78 -27.45
C TYR A 601 0.25 -7.62 -28.87
N SER A 602 0.90 -8.68 -29.36
CA SER A 602 1.52 -8.74 -30.70
C SER A 602 0.50 -8.73 -31.84
N PRO A 603 0.89 -8.28 -33.05
CA PRO A 603 -0.01 -8.28 -34.21
C PRO A 603 -0.29 -9.71 -34.68
N VAL A 604 -1.57 -10.03 -34.85
CA VAL A 604 -2.05 -11.18 -35.64
C VAL A 604 -2.74 -10.61 -36.89
N GLN A 605 -2.58 -11.31 -38.01
CA GLN A 605 -3.05 -10.87 -39.32
C GLN A 605 -4.59 -10.80 -39.37
N GLU A 606 -5.15 -9.69 -39.82
CA GLU A 606 -6.55 -9.61 -40.23
C GLU A 606 -6.69 -10.04 -41.69
N GLU A 607 -7.42 -11.13 -41.93
CA GLU A 607 -8.00 -11.43 -43.24
C GLU A 607 -9.20 -10.51 -43.46
N GLY A 608 -9.29 -9.89 -44.64
CA GLY A 608 -10.31 -8.88 -44.93
C GLY A 608 -11.71 -9.48 -45.12
N PHE A 609 -12.72 -8.76 -44.62
CA PHE A 609 -14.12 -8.93 -45.02
C PHE A 609 -14.75 -7.56 -45.29
N ASP A 610 -15.56 -7.49 -46.35
CA ASP A 610 -16.10 -6.24 -46.91
C ASP A 610 -17.13 -5.54 -46.00
N ALA A 611 -17.11 -4.20 -46.02
CA ALA A 611 -18.09 -3.37 -45.35
C ALA A 611 -19.38 -3.17 -46.20
N PRO A 612 -20.58 -3.35 -45.64
CA PRO A 612 -21.83 -3.00 -46.32
C PRO A 612 -22.11 -1.48 -46.30
N ALA A 613 -22.94 -1.06 -47.27
CA ALA A 613 -23.11 0.33 -47.71
C ALA A 613 -23.61 1.35 -46.68
N ALA A 614 -23.22 2.61 -46.90
CA ALA A 614 -23.67 3.79 -46.16
C ALA A 614 -25.16 4.12 -46.41
N LEU A 615 -25.82 4.72 -45.41
CA LEU A 615 -27.18 5.25 -45.50
C LEU A 615 -27.22 6.76 -45.23
N ALA A 616 -27.74 7.46 -46.23
CA ALA A 616 -28.10 8.88 -46.40
C ALA A 616 -28.07 9.87 -45.21
N GLU A 617 -27.48 11.04 -45.47
CA GLU A 617 -27.79 12.31 -44.80
C GLU A 617 -29.13 12.91 -45.29
N PRO A 618 -29.92 13.59 -44.43
CA PRO A 618 -31.04 14.43 -44.86
C PRO A 618 -30.61 15.83 -45.34
N ALA A 619 -31.39 16.38 -46.28
CA ALA A 619 -31.13 17.65 -46.98
C ALA A 619 -31.38 18.94 -46.16
N PRO A 620 -30.82 20.09 -46.56
CA PRO A 620 -30.95 21.36 -45.82
C PRO A 620 -32.30 22.06 -46.04
N GLN A 621 -32.68 22.94 -45.10
CA GLN A 621 -33.78 23.89 -45.28
C GLN A 621 -33.30 25.33 -45.20
N GLU A 622 -33.54 26.10 -46.26
CA GLU A 622 -33.47 27.55 -46.24
C GLU A 622 -34.74 28.15 -45.62
N SER A 623 -34.60 29.30 -44.95
CA SER A 623 -35.69 30.25 -44.70
C SER A 623 -35.07 31.63 -44.43
N GLY A 624 -34.92 32.44 -45.48
CA GLY A 624 -34.45 33.82 -45.34
C GLY A 624 -35.57 34.78 -44.95
N VAL A 625 -35.25 35.81 -44.16
CA VAL A 625 -36.06 37.03 -44.00
C VAL A 625 -35.14 38.25 -43.99
N VAL A 626 -35.57 39.30 -44.69
CA VAL A 626 -34.87 40.55 -45.05
C VAL A 626 -35.95 41.66 -45.09
N MET A 627 -35.80 42.89 -44.59
CA MET A 627 -34.64 43.65 -44.06
C MET A 627 -35.09 44.65 -42.99
N SER A 628 -34.19 45.16 -42.13
CA SER A 628 -34.16 46.61 -41.78
C SER A 628 -32.86 46.99 -41.08
N ASP A 629 -32.20 48.03 -41.59
CA ASP A 629 -31.16 48.78 -40.89
C ASP A 629 -31.79 49.70 -39.84
N ASP A 630 -31.15 49.80 -38.67
CA ASP A 630 -30.95 51.02 -37.85
C ASP A 630 -30.63 50.62 -36.40
N GLN A 631 -29.34 50.69 -36.00
CA GLN A 631 -28.93 51.23 -34.68
C GLN A 631 -27.41 51.36 -34.53
N GLU A 632 -27.02 52.32 -33.69
CA GLU A 632 -25.69 52.93 -33.63
C GLU A 632 -24.59 52.06 -32.99
N LEU A 633 -23.34 52.26 -33.44
CA LEU A 633 -22.14 51.70 -32.82
C LEU A 633 -21.69 52.58 -31.65
N ASP A 634 -21.92 52.12 -30.43
CA ASP A 634 -21.57 52.87 -29.22
C ASP A 634 -20.07 52.71 -28.85
N GLN A 635 -19.30 53.79 -28.97
CA GLN A 635 -17.84 53.80 -28.78
C GLN A 635 -17.46 54.10 -27.32
N VAL A 636 -17.39 53.06 -26.48
CA VAL A 636 -17.00 53.21 -25.07
C VAL A 636 -15.52 53.61 -24.92
N THR A 637 -15.29 54.91 -24.70
CA THR A 637 -13.96 55.46 -24.40
C THR A 637 -13.69 55.37 -22.89
N VAL A 638 -12.80 54.46 -22.47
CA VAL A 638 -12.42 54.32 -21.06
C VAL A 638 -11.46 55.45 -20.66
N THR A 639 -11.99 56.47 -20.00
CA THR A 639 -11.19 57.47 -19.29
C THR A 639 -10.96 57.02 -17.84
N GLY A 640 -9.70 57.01 -17.41
CA GLY A 640 -9.31 56.47 -16.10
C GLY A 640 -9.81 57.34 -14.94
N SER A 641 -10.51 56.72 -13.98
CA SER A 641 -10.94 57.37 -12.74
C SER A 641 -9.95 57.13 -11.60
N ARG A 642 -9.38 58.23 -11.09
CA ARG A 642 -8.45 58.23 -9.95
C ARG A 642 -9.24 58.14 -8.65
N VAL A 643 -9.26 56.97 -8.01
CA VAL A 643 -9.91 56.80 -6.70
C VAL A 643 -9.12 57.57 -5.64
N GLN A 644 -9.78 58.56 -5.04
CA GLN A 644 -9.25 59.38 -3.95
C GLN A 644 -9.45 58.63 -2.63
N SER A 645 -8.42 58.56 -1.77
CA SER A 645 -8.44 57.80 -0.52
C SER A 645 -9.33 58.45 0.55
N VAL A 646 -10.60 58.06 0.60
CA VAL A 646 -11.48 58.36 1.74
C VAL A 646 -11.32 57.23 2.77
N ARG A 647 -10.86 57.58 3.98
CA ARG A 647 -10.90 56.69 5.15
C ARG A 647 -12.26 56.82 5.86
N PRO A 648 -13.10 55.78 5.93
CA PRO A 648 -14.08 55.63 6.99
C PRO A 648 -13.43 54.87 8.16
N ALA A 649 -13.53 55.41 9.38
CA ALA A 649 -13.15 54.67 10.58
C ALA A 649 -14.20 53.60 10.87
N ALA A 650 -13.88 52.33 10.60
CA ALA A 650 -14.74 51.19 10.92
C ALA A 650 -14.51 50.73 12.38
N PRO A 651 -15.57 50.32 13.12
CA PRO A 651 -15.43 49.77 14.47
C PRO A 651 -14.77 48.38 14.44
N PRO A 652 -14.23 47.89 15.58
CA PRO A 652 -13.40 46.69 15.61
C PRO A 652 -14.19 45.41 15.28
N VAL A 653 -13.93 44.84 14.10
CA VAL A 653 -14.50 43.56 13.64
C VAL A 653 -13.83 42.38 14.36
N LYS A 654 -14.14 42.22 15.66
CA LYS A 654 -13.74 41.02 16.44
C LYS A 654 -14.82 39.93 16.52
N MET A 655 -16.08 40.22 16.20
CA MET A 655 -17.18 39.23 16.30
C MET A 655 -17.46 38.41 15.03
N ALA A 656 -17.02 38.87 13.84
CA ALA A 656 -17.34 38.17 12.59
C ALA A 656 -16.58 36.84 12.39
N LYS A 657 -15.33 36.75 12.87
CA LYS A 657 -14.47 35.56 12.64
C LYS A 657 -15.06 34.29 13.28
N GLN A 658 -15.70 34.43 14.44
CA GLN A 658 -16.24 33.32 15.23
C GLN A 658 -17.61 32.83 14.72
N GLN A 659 -18.42 33.71 14.13
CA GLN A 659 -19.70 33.32 13.51
C GLN A 659 -19.53 32.63 12.15
N VAL A 660 -18.42 32.86 11.43
CA VAL A 660 -18.09 32.12 10.20
C VAL A 660 -17.56 30.72 10.54
N LEU A 661 -16.71 30.59 11.56
CA LEU A 661 -16.22 29.29 12.04
C LEU A 661 -17.35 28.37 12.51
N ASN A 662 -18.38 28.90 13.18
CA ASN A 662 -19.54 28.13 13.64
C ASN A 662 -20.51 27.66 12.52
N ARG A 663 -20.24 27.96 11.24
CA ARG A 663 -21.00 27.42 10.09
C ARG A 663 -20.28 26.32 9.32
N LEU A 664 -19.03 26.05 9.68
CA LEU A 664 -18.23 24.98 9.08
C LEU A 664 -18.41 23.72 9.94
N ASP A 665 -18.39 22.54 9.32
CA ASP A 665 -18.38 21.27 10.05
C ASP A 665 -17.18 21.28 11.02
N PRO A 666 -17.34 20.96 12.32
CA PRO A 666 -16.23 20.88 13.26
C PRO A 666 -15.15 19.85 12.86
N LYS A 667 -15.39 19.01 11.85
CA LYS A 667 -14.41 18.11 11.22
C LYS A 667 -13.75 18.68 9.95
N ALA A 668 -14.18 19.84 9.45
CA ALA A 668 -13.58 20.44 8.26
C ALA A 668 -12.18 21.00 8.57
N VAL A 669 -11.17 20.55 7.81
CA VAL A 669 -9.82 21.12 7.85
C VAL A 669 -9.84 22.47 7.13
N VAL A 670 -9.92 23.56 7.89
CA VAL A 670 -9.98 24.94 7.37
C VAL A 670 -8.58 25.57 7.43
N GLN A 671 -7.85 25.51 6.31
CA GLN A 671 -6.57 26.19 6.16
C GLN A 671 -6.77 27.63 5.68
N ALA A 672 -6.33 28.60 6.49
CA ALA A 672 -6.32 30.02 6.13
C ALA A 672 -4.86 30.50 6.03
N GLY A 673 -4.42 30.83 4.82
CA GLY A 673 -3.06 31.31 4.52
C GLY A 673 -3.08 32.41 3.46
N SER A 674 -1.90 32.88 3.06
CA SER A 674 -1.75 33.85 1.97
C SER A 674 -2.26 33.30 0.63
N ALA A 675 -2.68 34.18 -0.27
CA ALA A 675 -3.04 33.80 -1.63
C ALA A 675 -1.78 33.41 -2.42
N GLU A 676 -1.91 32.42 -3.29
CA GLU A 676 -0.85 32.02 -4.21
C GLU A 676 -0.73 33.05 -5.36
N PRO A 677 0.46 33.62 -5.60
CA PRO A 677 0.69 34.53 -6.73
C PRO A 677 0.64 33.78 -8.08
N GLN A 678 0.25 34.49 -9.13
CA GLN A 678 0.02 33.95 -10.49
C GLN A 678 0.54 34.90 -11.60
N TRP A 679 1.50 35.78 -11.29
CA TRP A 679 1.74 37.02 -12.04
C TRP A 679 2.96 37.05 -12.97
#